data_AF-A0A1E4L361-F1
#
_entry.id   AF-A0A1E4L361-F1
#
_cell.length_a   1.000
_cell.length_b   1.000
_cell.length_c   1.000
_cell.angle_alpha   90.00
_cell.angle_beta   90.00
_cell.angle_gamma   90.00
#
_symmetry.space_group_name_H-M   'P 1'
#
loop_
_entity.id
_entity.type
_entity.pdbx_description
1 polymer ?
#
loop_
_entity_poly.entity_id
_entity_poly.type
_entity_poly.pdbx_seq_one_letter_code
_entity_poly.pdbx_strand_id
1 'polypeptide(L)'
;MALIPTTLTYMVVDSGSGTSTLVVHSTSQGIPNSTAQCVIPLDAGHAGGTVRIQSEGEPRYDGARVIGSSGTLYSQIALNTQAVDTTINYTSAETSLTLQFVKDGSQNNGADMATFTVTETATNTGIPVAPTRLSVSDEGTASAPTALTVQEATGTAAAASALTVTAEGAASAATDLTMQASTGAASAATDLTMQASTGAASAATDLTVEASAGAIVAATDLTVSWPVGGVSCATALTVSAAGAPGAATALAVTAPGHHPNWSLRCLIDGVDVSSRITGIASVTAEEGAARIASLAISPESGVIAPLDYVGKTISIDYVLIIAGVDVPRRLFTGRIDTPSYDPDATLLKLDCVDDLQNRVAALPRSVIDALVGGRYTEAVQGDILDNWDYAEARLSTVAASLDAGPEGGLRLTPWESASVWTTLGAPDLMYERMSLELPQRSTLVNRVDVGFQYRYPRLRQRYSNIAWSGTLIDMAPAGYQYPTQADILSAASGTGWSPTLGIFYPAPTAIPHSSGGFIHPAADAIDLAIIYMTQRHSQTVTESYALIVKAPESIAANGELPYAIRGALASEFDGGAWESALDVAPLMPAGGDMDYAPDATRADSDYAIQTLLDQARVKILGSHRSARVGNAVLCNPELDVDKRIAISTGSVTATGKVASVTHTLDIAAGSAISEFEIACFGVGGAGIITPDTLAPPDPPAEAAEKQDWVGQFPLLMVNVYGQTPYQEALTGLLINPPQSITVDDVPTVDGPQTQSFPNPHYVAGAYPVSGFRVAMPGVDDADRNPLEKPVSGSYSLLIPADTLTFTVP
;
A
#
# COMPACT_ATOMS: atom_id res chain seq x y z
N MET A 1 -98.73 3.00 -17.18
CA MET A 1 -98.88 2.73 -15.73
C MET A 1 -99.85 1.56 -15.57
N ALA A 2 -99.30 0.35 -15.48
CA ALA A 2 -99.93 -0.89 -15.01
C ALA A 2 -98.79 -1.94 -14.96
N LEU A 3 -98.22 -2.18 -13.79
CA LEU A 3 -97.22 -3.22 -13.56
C LEU A 3 -97.94 -4.58 -13.62
N ILE A 4 -97.65 -5.35 -14.66
CA ILE A 4 -98.06 -6.75 -14.81
C ILE A 4 -97.12 -7.60 -13.93
N PRO A 5 -97.62 -8.54 -13.13
CA PRO A 5 -96.78 -9.38 -12.27
C PRO A 5 -96.06 -10.45 -13.11
N THR A 6 -94.73 -10.36 -13.22
CA THR A 6 -93.91 -11.45 -13.75
C THR A 6 -93.86 -12.56 -12.71
N THR A 7 -94.47 -13.69 -13.02
CA THR A 7 -94.46 -14.88 -12.16
C THR A 7 -93.17 -15.64 -12.45
N LEU A 8 -92.19 -15.57 -11.53
CA LEU A 8 -91.01 -16.44 -11.58
C LEU A 8 -91.42 -17.84 -11.12
N THR A 9 -91.29 -18.82 -12.02
CA THR A 9 -91.54 -20.23 -11.72
C THR A 9 -90.19 -20.88 -11.44
N TYR A 10 -89.96 -21.34 -10.21
CA TYR A 10 -88.74 -22.09 -9.88
C TYR A 10 -89.05 -23.59 -9.99
N MET A 11 -88.22 -24.32 -10.74
CA MET A 11 -88.24 -25.78 -10.76
C MET A 11 -86.95 -26.27 -10.11
N VAL A 12 -87.06 -26.86 -8.92
CA VAL A 12 -85.95 -27.57 -8.29
C VAL A 12 -85.90 -28.96 -8.91
N VAL A 13 -84.89 -29.22 -9.74
CA VAL A 13 -84.62 -30.57 -10.25
C VAL A 13 -83.65 -31.22 -9.28
N ASP A 14 -84.18 -32.09 -8.42
CA ASP A 14 -83.36 -32.95 -7.58
C ASP A 14 -82.82 -34.10 -8.45
N SER A 15 -81.54 -34.01 -8.81
CA SER A 15 -80.81 -35.13 -9.37
C SER A 15 -80.06 -35.77 -8.22
N GLY A 16 -80.43 -37.01 -7.85
CA GLY A 16 -79.92 -37.75 -6.67
C GLY A 16 -78.42 -38.11 -6.67
N SER A 17 -77.58 -37.19 -7.14
CA SER A 17 -76.11 -37.22 -7.17
C SER A 17 -75.49 -36.19 -6.21
N GLY A 18 -76.28 -35.57 -5.32
CA GLY A 18 -75.80 -34.53 -4.40
C GLY A 18 -75.68 -33.13 -5.03
N THR A 19 -76.26 -32.93 -6.22
CA THR A 19 -76.21 -31.64 -6.93
C THR A 19 -77.63 -31.14 -7.21
N SER A 20 -78.08 -30.16 -6.44
CA SER A 20 -79.34 -29.44 -6.71
C SER A 20 -79.09 -28.37 -7.77
N THR A 21 -79.66 -28.54 -8.97
CA THR A 21 -79.52 -27.53 -10.04
C THR A 21 -80.78 -26.66 -10.06
N LEU A 22 -80.63 -25.35 -9.81
CA LEU A 22 -81.72 -24.39 -9.95
C LEU A 22 -81.67 -23.79 -11.36
N VAL A 23 -82.63 -24.14 -12.22
CA VAL A 23 -82.76 -23.54 -13.56
C VAL A 23 -83.84 -22.46 -13.50
N VAL A 24 -83.44 -21.19 -13.67
CA VAL A 24 -84.36 -20.05 -13.69
C VAL A 24 -84.72 -19.72 -15.13
N HIS A 25 -85.95 -20.04 -15.55
CA HIS A 25 -86.47 -19.62 -16.85
C HIS A 25 -87.14 -18.25 -16.73
N SER A 26 -86.59 -17.24 -17.41
CA SER A 26 -87.18 -15.90 -17.53
C SER A 26 -87.42 -15.58 -19.00
N THR A 27 -88.69 -15.56 -19.43
CA THR A 27 -89.09 -15.01 -20.73
C THR A 27 -89.67 -13.62 -20.53
N SER A 28 -88.85 -12.58 -20.61
CA SER A 28 -89.35 -11.21 -20.82
C SER A 28 -88.45 -10.44 -21.78
N GLN A 29 -88.92 -10.21 -23.00
CA GLN A 29 -88.36 -9.17 -23.86
C GLN A 29 -88.81 -7.79 -23.36
N GLY A 30 -87.85 -6.94 -22.99
CA GLY A 30 -88.05 -5.49 -23.01
C GLY A 30 -88.33 -4.75 -21.70
N ILE A 31 -87.75 -5.14 -20.56
CA ILE A 31 -87.72 -4.26 -19.37
C ILE A 31 -86.26 -3.94 -19.00
N PRO A 32 -85.81 -2.69 -19.10
CA PRO A 32 -84.54 -2.27 -18.54
C PRO A 32 -84.72 -2.04 -17.03
N ASN A 33 -83.89 -2.70 -16.23
CA ASN A 33 -83.76 -2.61 -14.77
C ASN A 33 -84.88 -3.30 -13.96
N SER A 34 -84.76 -4.61 -13.80
CA SER A 34 -85.43 -5.34 -12.71
C SER A 34 -84.41 -6.06 -11.85
N THR A 35 -84.28 -5.67 -10.59
CA THR A 35 -83.47 -6.38 -9.59
C THR A 35 -84.19 -7.64 -9.16
N ALA A 36 -83.66 -8.81 -9.50
CA ALA A 36 -84.18 -10.09 -9.02
C ALA A 36 -83.36 -10.53 -7.80
N GLN A 37 -83.98 -10.51 -6.60
CA GLN A 37 -83.39 -11.16 -5.43
C GLN A 37 -83.80 -12.62 -5.38
N CYS A 38 -82.83 -13.53 -5.57
CA CYS A 38 -82.99 -14.94 -5.27
C CYS A 38 -82.41 -15.21 -3.88
N VAL A 39 -83.23 -15.67 -2.93
CA VAL A 39 -82.79 -16.11 -1.60
C VAL A 39 -82.85 -17.64 -1.58
N ILE A 40 -81.71 -18.29 -1.45
CA ILE A 40 -81.62 -19.76 -1.36
C ILE A 40 -81.41 -20.11 0.12
N PRO A 41 -82.39 -20.71 0.81
CA PRO A 41 -82.16 -21.26 2.14
C PRO A 41 -81.33 -22.55 2.01
N LEU A 42 -80.15 -22.57 2.64
CA LEU A 42 -79.37 -23.79 2.82
C LEU A 42 -79.68 -24.33 4.22
N ASP A 43 -80.33 -25.49 4.30
CA ASP A 43 -80.51 -26.19 5.58
C ASP A 43 -79.19 -26.82 6.04
N ALA A 44 -78.95 -26.76 7.35
CA ALA A 44 -77.69 -27.01 8.06
C ALA A 44 -77.19 -28.48 8.05
N GLY A 45 -77.33 -29.21 6.94
CA GLY A 45 -76.98 -30.64 6.87
C GLY A 45 -76.35 -31.13 5.56
N HIS A 46 -76.10 -30.26 4.58
CA HIS A 46 -75.55 -30.68 3.28
C HIS A 46 -74.18 -30.05 3.01
N ALA A 47 -73.13 -30.86 3.09
CA ALA A 47 -71.79 -30.47 2.68
C ALA A 47 -71.66 -30.64 1.16
N GLY A 48 -71.72 -29.51 0.43
CA GLY A 48 -71.49 -29.44 -1.01
C GLY A 48 -72.76 -29.39 -1.85
N GLY A 49 -73.00 -28.24 -2.49
CA GLY A 49 -74.00 -28.07 -3.53
C GLY A 49 -73.48 -27.08 -4.58
N THR A 50 -73.61 -27.41 -5.87
CA THR A 50 -73.17 -26.56 -6.97
C THR A 50 -74.34 -25.73 -7.51
N VAL A 51 -74.25 -24.40 -7.48
CA VAL A 51 -75.24 -23.51 -8.11
C VAL A 51 -74.82 -23.23 -9.55
N ARG A 52 -75.58 -23.72 -10.53
CA ARG A 52 -75.42 -23.38 -11.95
C ARG A 52 -76.51 -22.40 -12.39
N ILE A 53 -76.13 -21.26 -12.94
CA ILE A 53 -77.04 -20.30 -13.57
C ILE A 53 -76.77 -20.37 -15.08
N GLN A 54 -77.73 -20.85 -15.87
CA GLN A 54 -77.69 -20.78 -17.34
C GLN A 54 -78.73 -19.76 -17.81
N SER A 55 -78.30 -18.80 -18.64
CA SER A 55 -79.22 -17.93 -19.38
C SER A 55 -79.02 -18.18 -20.87
N GLU A 56 -80.11 -18.39 -21.61
CA GLU A 56 -80.09 -18.44 -23.07
C GLU A 56 -80.70 -17.12 -23.58
N GLY A 57 -79.86 -16.31 -24.24
CA GLY A 57 -80.21 -14.99 -24.79
C GLY A 57 -79.97 -13.84 -23.81
N GLU A 58 -79.38 -12.72 -24.30
CA GLU A 58 -78.82 -11.64 -23.47
C GLU A 58 -79.78 -11.02 -22.43
N PRO A 59 -79.41 -11.08 -21.13
CA PRO A 59 -79.93 -10.18 -20.12
C PRO A 59 -78.81 -9.64 -19.21
N ARG A 60 -78.83 -8.33 -18.92
CA ARG A 60 -77.98 -7.76 -17.87
C ARG A 60 -78.56 -8.10 -16.50
N TYR A 61 -77.95 -9.03 -15.77
CA TYR A 61 -78.29 -9.29 -14.36
C TYR A 61 -77.32 -8.54 -13.46
N ASP A 62 -77.82 -7.62 -12.65
CA ASP A 62 -77.02 -6.89 -11.66
C ASP A 62 -77.17 -7.59 -10.30
N GLY A 63 -76.13 -8.35 -9.91
CA GLY A 63 -75.94 -8.89 -8.56
C GLY A 63 -76.68 -10.19 -8.19
N ALA A 64 -75.92 -11.27 -7.94
CA ALA A 64 -76.39 -12.44 -7.19
C ALA A 64 -76.00 -12.29 -5.71
N ARG A 65 -76.97 -12.28 -4.78
CA ARG A 65 -76.72 -12.21 -3.34
C ARG A 65 -77.01 -13.57 -2.68
N VAL A 66 -75.96 -14.27 -2.22
CA VAL A 66 -76.08 -15.55 -1.51
C VAL A 66 -75.98 -15.27 0.00
N ILE A 67 -77.02 -15.60 0.76
CA ILE A 67 -77.02 -15.50 2.23
C ILE A 67 -77.20 -16.92 2.77
N GLY A 68 -76.12 -17.52 3.28
CA GLY A 68 -76.15 -18.86 3.87
C GLY A 68 -75.65 -18.83 5.31
N SER A 69 -76.29 -19.59 6.19
CA SER A 69 -75.80 -19.87 7.54
C SER A 69 -75.29 -21.31 7.60
N SER A 70 -74.00 -21.47 7.92
CA SER A 70 -73.26 -22.72 8.15
C SER A 70 -73.13 -23.70 6.96
N GLY A 71 -71.91 -23.86 6.46
CA GLY A 71 -71.50 -24.89 5.49
C GLY A 71 -70.49 -24.38 4.44
N THR A 72 -69.52 -25.22 4.07
CA THR A 72 -68.55 -24.96 3.00
C THR A 72 -69.24 -24.88 1.64
N LEU A 73 -69.18 -23.72 0.98
CA LEU A 73 -69.78 -23.46 -0.33
C LEU A 73 -68.75 -23.65 -1.46
N TYR A 74 -69.01 -24.60 -2.37
CA TYR A 74 -68.34 -24.68 -3.67
C TYR A 74 -69.31 -24.16 -4.75
N SER A 75 -69.15 -22.92 -5.21
CA SER A 75 -69.90 -22.41 -6.36
C SER A 75 -69.04 -22.44 -7.62
N GLN A 76 -69.48 -23.19 -8.63
CA GLN A 76 -68.92 -23.14 -9.98
C GLN A 76 -69.87 -22.31 -10.84
N ILE A 77 -69.54 -21.03 -11.05
CA ILE A 77 -70.37 -20.11 -11.84
C ILE A 77 -69.82 -20.11 -13.27
N ALA A 78 -70.46 -20.86 -14.16
CA ALA A 78 -70.17 -20.83 -15.60
C ALA A 78 -70.99 -19.70 -16.25
N LEU A 79 -70.35 -18.56 -16.53
CA LEU A 79 -70.97 -17.46 -17.27
C LEU A 79 -70.68 -17.64 -18.76
N ASN A 80 -71.72 -17.86 -19.56
CA ASN A 80 -71.59 -18.08 -20.99
C ASN A 80 -72.20 -16.92 -21.80
N THR A 81 -71.91 -15.67 -21.42
CA THR A 81 -72.17 -14.45 -22.22
C THR A 81 -71.49 -13.21 -21.60
N GLN A 82 -71.25 -12.19 -22.43
CA GLN A 82 -70.43 -10.99 -22.19
C GLN A 82 -70.65 -10.25 -20.85
N ALA A 83 -69.51 -9.81 -20.29
CA ALA A 83 -69.27 -8.87 -19.18
C ALA A 83 -70.45 -8.50 -18.27
N VAL A 84 -70.44 -9.03 -17.04
CA VAL A 84 -71.32 -8.62 -15.94
C VAL A 84 -70.48 -8.40 -14.68
N ASP A 85 -70.49 -7.18 -14.14
CA ASP A 85 -69.88 -6.88 -12.83
C ASP A 85 -70.67 -7.63 -11.74
N THR A 86 -69.98 -8.49 -10.98
CA THR A 86 -70.63 -9.32 -9.97
C THR A 86 -70.05 -9.01 -8.59
N THR A 87 -70.90 -8.49 -7.69
CA THR A 87 -70.54 -8.28 -6.27
C THR A 87 -71.09 -9.42 -5.42
N ILE A 88 -70.24 -10.11 -4.67
CA ILE A 88 -70.63 -11.16 -3.73
C ILE A 88 -70.44 -10.63 -2.31
N ASN A 89 -71.55 -10.46 -1.58
CA ASN A 89 -71.55 -10.13 -0.16
C ASN A 89 -71.90 -11.40 0.62
N TYR A 90 -71.05 -11.83 1.54
CA TYR A 90 -71.34 -12.96 2.42
C TYR A 90 -71.05 -12.65 3.89
N THR A 91 -71.66 -13.42 4.78
CA THR A 91 -71.45 -13.37 6.23
C THR A 91 -71.28 -14.82 6.69
N SER A 92 -70.06 -15.19 7.08
CA SER A 92 -69.70 -16.57 7.44
C SER A 92 -69.12 -16.63 8.86
N ALA A 93 -69.33 -17.76 9.54
CA ALA A 93 -68.60 -18.13 10.76
C ALA A 93 -67.47 -19.15 10.48
N GLU A 94 -67.30 -19.56 9.22
CA GLU A 94 -66.29 -20.52 8.75
C GLU A 94 -65.33 -19.91 7.73
N THR A 95 -64.22 -20.62 7.54
CA THR A 95 -62.93 -20.09 7.11
C THR A 95 -62.54 -20.40 5.66
N SER A 96 -63.43 -20.33 4.65
CA SER A 96 -63.00 -20.31 3.22
C SER A 96 -64.12 -20.04 2.21
N LEU A 97 -63.79 -19.34 1.11
CA LEU A 97 -64.61 -19.21 -0.11
C LEU A 97 -63.76 -19.52 -1.36
N THR A 98 -64.22 -20.43 -2.22
CA THR A 98 -63.56 -20.75 -3.51
C THR A 98 -64.48 -20.46 -4.68
N LEU A 99 -63.99 -19.69 -5.66
CA LEU A 99 -64.72 -19.35 -6.89
C LEU A 99 -63.89 -19.79 -8.13
N GLN A 100 -64.52 -20.53 -9.04
CA GLN A 100 -63.89 -21.01 -10.28
C GLN A 100 -64.70 -20.60 -11.51
N PHE A 101 -64.03 -19.95 -12.47
CA PHE A 101 -64.61 -19.48 -13.73
C PHE A 101 -63.85 -20.07 -14.93
N VAL A 102 -64.57 -20.72 -15.85
CA VAL A 102 -64.02 -21.34 -17.07
C VAL A 102 -64.84 -20.86 -18.27
N LYS A 103 -64.19 -20.27 -19.28
CA LYS A 103 -64.81 -19.90 -20.56
C LYS A 103 -64.66 -21.07 -21.55
N ASP A 104 -65.76 -21.49 -22.18
CA ASP A 104 -65.76 -22.61 -23.15
C ASP A 104 -65.39 -22.09 -24.55
N GLY A 105 -64.42 -22.74 -25.20
CA GLY A 105 -63.54 -22.23 -26.27
C GLY A 105 -64.18 -22.00 -27.65
N SER A 106 -65.28 -21.27 -27.73
CA SER A 106 -65.94 -20.97 -29.00
C SER A 106 -66.39 -19.50 -29.03
N GLN A 107 -65.49 -18.64 -29.52
CA GLN A 107 -65.68 -17.31 -30.16
C GLN A 107 -64.58 -16.34 -29.70
N ASN A 108 -63.44 -16.40 -30.39
CA ASN A 108 -62.39 -15.39 -30.31
C ASN A 108 -62.87 -14.12 -31.01
N ASN A 109 -63.14 -13.04 -30.26
CA ASN A 109 -62.94 -11.64 -30.65
C ASN A 109 -63.42 -10.67 -29.56
N GLY A 110 -62.47 -9.99 -28.89
CA GLY A 110 -62.74 -8.81 -28.05
C GLY A 110 -62.21 -8.93 -26.63
N ALA A 111 -61.48 -7.91 -26.16
CA ALA A 111 -60.99 -7.79 -24.79
C ALA A 111 -62.18 -7.52 -23.84
N ASP A 112 -62.72 -8.58 -23.24
CA ASP A 112 -63.83 -8.47 -22.30
C ASP A 112 -63.27 -8.37 -20.86
N MET A 113 -63.36 -7.18 -20.26
CA MET A 113 -63.04 -6.95 -18.85
C MET A 113 -64.27 -7.23 -17.98
N ALA A 114 -64.17 -8.12 -17.00
CA ALA A 114 -65.17 -8.30 -15.97
C ALA A 114 -64.61 -7.86 -14.61
N THR A 115 -65.34 -7.02 -13.86
CA THR A 115 -64.93 -6.54 -12.54
C THR A 115 -65.60 -7.37 -11.44
N PHE A 116 -64.83 -7.87 -10.46
CA PHE A 116 -65.36 -8.69 -9.37
C PHE A 116 -64.98 -8.12 -7.99
N THR A 117 -65.98 -7.92 -7.14
CA THR A 117 -65.80 -7.39 -5.77
C THR A 117 -66.37 -8.37 -4.76
N VAL A 118 -65.56 -8.76 -3.77
CA VAL A 118 -65.97 -9.66 -2.67
C VAL A 118 -65.87 -8.87 -1.36
N THR A 119 -67.00 -8.62 -0.72
CA THR A 119 -67.01 -7.93 0.59
C THR A 119 -67.40 -8.93 1.67
N GLU A 120 -66.53 -9.10 2.67
CA GLU A 120 -66.84 -9.87 3.88
C GLU A 120 -67.05 -8.94 5.07
N THR A 121 -68.16 -9.11 5.79
CA THR A 121 -68.45 -8.35 7.01
C THR A 121 -68.65 -9.32 8.16
N ALA A 122 -67.65 -9.44 9.04
CA ALA A 122 -67.74 -10.25 10.26
C ALA A 122 -68.36 -9.42 11.39
N THR A 123 -69.38 -9.96 12.07
CA THR A 123 -70.15 -9.22 13.11
C THR A 123 -70.04 -9.79 14.53
N ASN A 124 -69.15 -10.77 14.79
CA ASN A 124 -69.05 -11.41 16.11
C ASN A 124 -67.61 -11.70 16.57
N THR A 125 -67.42 -11.75 17.89
CA THR A 125 -66.16 -11.84 18.68
C THR A 125 -65.37 -13.15 18.58
N GLY A 126 -65.43 -13.86 17.45
CA GLY A 126 -64.58 -15.03 17.17
C GLY A 126 -63.52 -14.65 16.13
N ILE A 127 -62.35 -15.30 16.16
CA ILE A 127 -61.26 -15.07 15.19
C ILE A 127 -61.80 -15.31 13.77
N PRO A 128 -61.98 -14.29 12.91
CA PRO A 128 -62.30 -14.52 11.51
C PRO A 128 -61.00 -14.87 10.80
N VAL A 129 -60.98 -16.02 10.15
CA VAL A 129 -59.92 -16.42 9.21
C VAL A 129 -60.59 -16.57 7.87
N ALA A 130 -60.40 -15.62 6.96
CA ALA A 130 -60.99 -15.68 5.63
C ALA A 130 -59.92 -15.93 4.56
N PRO A 131 -59.77 -17.17 4.05
CA PRO A 131 -59.09 -17.44 2.80
C PRO A 131 -60.08 -17.36 1.64
N THR A 132 -59.85 -16.42 0.73
CA THR A 132 -60.55 -16.33 -0.56
C THR A 132 -59.64 -16.85 -1.66
N ARG A 133 -60.07 -17.88 -2.41
CA ARG A 133 -59.35 -18.37 -3.59
C ARG A 133 -60.16 -18.14 -4.86
N LEU A 134 -59.67 -17.28 -5.75
CA LEU A 134 -60.29 -16.97 -7.03
C LEU A 134 -59.40 -17.51 -8.17
N SER A 135 -59.98 -18.26 -9.09
CA SER A 135 -59.27 -18.77 -10.27
C SER A 135 -59.99 -18.36 -11.56
N VAL A 136 -59.24 -17.73 -12.47
CA VAL A 136 -59.71 -17.27 -13.78
C VAL A 136 -58.80 -17.85 -14.86
N SER A 137 -59.39 -18.54 -15.84
CA SER A 137 -58.66 -19.12 -16.98
C SER A 137 -59.33 -18.72 -18.31
N ASP A 138 -58.57 -18.15 -19.25
CA ASP A 138 -59.02 -17.82 -20.62
C ASP A 138 -57.97 -18.25 -21.67
N GLU A 139 -58.43 -18.67 -22.86
CA GLU A 139 -57.58 -18.98 -24.02
C GLU A 139 -57.12 -17.71 -24.78
N GLY A 140 -57.57 -16.52 -24.36
CA GLY A 140 -57.22 -15.20 -24.93
C GLY A 140 -56.50 -14.23 -23.98
N THR A 141 -57.00 -12.98 -23.88
CA THR A 141 -56.55 -11.98 -22.89
C THR A 141 -57.43 -12.09 -21.64
N ALA A 142 -56.83 -12.25 -20.45
CA ALA A 142 -57.60 -12.34 -19.20
C ALA A 142 -57.36 -11.10 -18.32
N SER A 143 -58.44 -10.53 -17.77
CA SER A 143 -58.36 -9.48 -16.75
C SER A 143 -59.22 -9.83 -15.54
N ALA A 144 -58.65 -9.78 -14.33
CA ALA A 144 -59.38 -10.07 -13.09
C ALA A 144 -59.00 -9.07 -11.98
N PRO A 145 -59.89 -8.13 -11.62
CA PRO A 145 -59.76 -7.37 -10.40
C PRO A 145 -60.45 -8.12 -9.25
N THR A 146 -59.80 -8.17 -8.09
CA THR A 146 -60.34 -8.68 -6.84
C THR A 146 -60.13 -7.62 -5.78
N ALA A 147 -61.22 -7.05 -5.24
CA ALA A 147 -61.16 -6.22 -4.05
C ALA A 147 -61.74 -6.99 -2.87
N LEU A 148 -60.95 -7.20 -1.83
CA LEU A 148 -61.37 -7.80 -0.57
C LEU A 148 -61.24 -6.76 0.54
N THR A 149 -62.38 -6.41 1.14
CA THR A 149 -62.42 -5.50 2.29
C THR A 149 -62.87 -6.28 3.50
N VAL A 150 -62.02 -6.37 4.52
CA VAL A 150 -62.34 -7.00 5.81
C VAL A 150 -62.36 -5.93 6.89
N GLN A 151 -63.54 -5.71 7.47
CA GLN A 151 -63.75 -4.73 8.54
C GLN A 151 -64.17 -5.44 9.83
N GLU A 152 -63.30 -5.40 10.85
CA GLU A 152 -63.56 -5.98 12.17
C GLU A 152 -63.73 -4.88 13.24
N ALA A 153 -64.70 -5.06 14.15
CA ALA A 153 -64.96 -4.08 15.21
C ALA A 153 -64.12 -4.29 16.48
N THR A 154 -63.68 -5.52 16.80
CA THR A 154 -62.83 -5.86 17.97
C THR A 154 -62.22 -7.28 17.85
N GLY A 155 -60.89 -7.45 17.70
CA GLY A 155 -60.27 -8.80 17.59
C GLY A 155 -58.88 -8.87 16.91
N THR A 156 -58.34 -10.09 16.77
CA THR A 156 -57.19 -10.40 15.90
C THR A 156 -57.75 -10.78 14.52
N ALA A 157 -57.40 -10.02 13.48
CA ALA A 157 -57.95 -10.19 12.13
C ALA A 157 -56.90 -10.82 11.19
N ALA A 158 -57.28 -11.91 10.51
CA ALA A 158 -56.44 -12.57 9.51
C ALA A 158 -57.20 -12.78 8.19
N ALA A 159 -56.70 -12.21 7.10
CA ALA A 159 -57.25 -12.41 5.76
C ALA A 159 -56.16 -12.91 4.81
N ALA A 160 -56.51 -13.91 4.00
CA ALA A 160 -55.67 -14.40 2.91
C ALA A 160 -56.46 -14.33 1.62
N SER A 161 -55.94 -13.66 0.59
CA SER A 161 -56.53 -13.71 -0.75
C SER A 161 -55.54 -14.38 -1.70
N ALA A 162 -56.02 -15.35 -2.46
CA ALA A 162 -55.24 -16.07 -3.46
C ALA A 162 -55.94 -15.92 -4.82
N LEU A 163 -55.35 -15.13 -5.71
CA LEU A 163 -55.85 -14.96 -7.08
C LEU A 163 -54.93 -15.72 -8.04
N THR A 164 -55.52 -16.60 -8.85
CA THR A 164 -54.81 -17.28 -9.94
C THR A 164 -55.42 -16.88 -11.28
N VAL A 165 -54.62 -16.22 -12.13
CA VAL A 165 -55.03 -15.84 -13.50
C VAL A 165 -54.16 -16.56 -14.51
N THR A 166 -54.77 -17.36 -15.38
CA THR A 166 -54.06 -18.10 -16.45
C THR A 166 -54.58 -17.66 -17.81
N ALA A 167 -53.67 -17.26 -18.71
CA ALA A 167 -53.99 -16.82 -20.07
C ALA A 167 -52.93 -17.28 -21.10
N GLU A 168 -53.33 -17.54 -22.34
CA GLU A 168 -52.36 -17.76 -23.43
C GLU A 168 -51.79 -16.43 -24.00
N GLY A 169 -52.54 -15.32 -23.91
CA GLY A 169 -52.18 -13.97 -24.38
C GLY A 169 -51.63 -13.02 -23.30
N ALA A 170 -52.21 -11.82 -23.16
CA ALA A 170 -51.87 -10.88 -22.08
C ALA A 170 -52.74 -11.13 -20.83
N ALA A 171 -52.16 -10.98 -19.65
CA ALA A 171 -52.86 -11.17 -18.37
C ALA A 171 -52.72 -9.90 -17.51
N SER A 172 -53.85 -9.36 -17.05
CA SER A 172 -53.86 -8.27 -16.06
C SER A 172 -54.64 -8.65 -14.83
N ALA A 173 -54.06 -8.43 -13.65
CA ALA A 173 -54.77 -8.66 -12.39
C ALA A 173 -54.55 -7.49 -11.44
N ALA A 174 -55.62 -7.12 -10.73
CA ALA A 174 -55.54 -6.21 -9.61
C ALA A 174 -56.03 -6.94 -8.36
N THR A 175 -55.25 -6.95 -7.28
CA THR A 175 -55.71 -7.45 -5.98
C THR A 175 -55.58 -6.33 -4.96
N ASP A 176 -56.71 -5.79 -4.54
CA ASP A 176 -56.79 -4.75 -3.53
C ASP A 176 -57.26 -5.39 -2.23
N LEU A 177 -56.37 -5.50 -1.24
CA LEU A 177 -56.71 -5.97 0.09
C LEU A 177 -56.66 -4.79 1.05
N THR A 178 -57.84 -4.40 1.54
CA THR A 178 -57.95 -3.35 2.56
C THR A 178 -58.37 -3.97 3.88
N MET A 179 -57.49 -3.87 4.88
CA MET A 179 -57.75 -4.36 6.24
C MET A 179 -57.74 -3.20 7.24
N GLN A 180 -58.79 -3.12 8.05
CA GLN A 180 -58.91 -2.12 9.10
C GLN A 180 -59.24 -2.79 10.45
N ALA A 181 -58.36 -2.63 11.44
CA ALA A 181 -58.54 -3.17 12.79
C ALA A 181 -58.45 -2.08 13.87
N SER A 182 -59.42 -2.06 14.80
CA SER A 182 -59.51 -1.01 15.85
C SER A 182 -58.60 -1.27 17.06
N THR A 183 -58.41 -2.54 17.48
CA THR A 183 -57.45 -2.98 18.52
C THR A 183 -57.01 -4.44 18.31
N GLY A 184 -55.70 -4.74 18.21
CA GLY A 184 -55.18 -6.12 18.05
C GLY A 184 -54.00 -6.26 17.08
N ALA A 185 -53.65 -7.50 16.69
CA ALA A 185 -52.72 -7.78 15.60
C ALA A 185 -53.49 -7.99 14.28
N ALA A 186 -53.01 -7.39 13.19
CA ALA A 186 -53.57 -7.56 11.85
C ALA A 186 -52.55 -8.29 10.97
N SER A 187 -52.97 -9.42 10.38
CA SER A 187 -52.15 -10.20 9.44
C SER A 187 -52.86 -10.33 8.10
N ALA A 188 -52.19 -9.87 7.05
CA ALA A 188 -52.70 -9.91 5.68
C ALA A 188 -51.71 -10.69 4.80
N ALA A 189 -52.21 -11.65 4.02
CA ALA A 189 -51.44 -12.35 3.00
C ALA A 189 -52.15 -12.24 1.64
N THR A 190 -51.42 -11.85 0.60
CA THR A 190 -51.91 -11.81 -0.78
C THR A 190 -51.03 -12.67 -1.67
N ASP A 191 -51.57 -13.78 -2.15
CA ASP A 191 -50.93 -14.65 -3.13
C ASP A 191 -51.50 -14.36 -4.51
N LEU A 192 -50.72 -13.71 -5.37
CA LEU A 192 -51.08 -13.51 -6.77
C LEU A 192 -50.22 -14.41 -7.65
N THR A 193 -50.85 -15.40 -8.28
CA THR A 193 -50.20 -16.26 -9.27
C THR A 193 -50.74 -15.92 -10.65
N MET A 194 -49.89 -15.45 -11.56
CA MET A 194 -50.27 -15.21 -12.96
C MET A 194 -49.39 -16.02 -13.90
N GLN A 195 -50.01 -16.63 -14.92
CA GLN A 195 -49.29 -17.34 -15.97
C GLN A 195 -49.80 -16.86 -17.33
N ALA A 196 -48.91 -16.20 -18.09
CA ALA A 196 -49.15 -15.77 -19.46
C ALA A 196 -48.12 -16.45 -20.38
N SER A 197 -48.54 -17.23 -21.37
CA SER A 197 -47.60 -18.05 -22.17
C SER A 197 -46.97 -17.31 -23.37
N THR A 198 -47.57 -16.22 -23.88
CA THR A 198 -47.02 -15.47 -25.04
C THR A 198 -47.16 -13.93 -25.03
N GLY A 199 -47.68 -13.28 -23.97
CA GLY A 199 -47.96 -11.83 -23.88
C GLY A 199 -47.41 -11.11 -22.64
N ALA A 200 -47.78 -9.83 -22.41
CA ALA A 200 -47.36 -9.09 -21.21
C ALA A 200 -48.25 -9.40 -19.99
N ALA A 201 -47.62 -9.56 -18.82
CA ALA A 201 -48.28 -9.76 -17.54
C ALA A 201 -48.19 -8.46 -16.70
N SER A 202 -49.33 -7.85 -16.35
CA SER A 202 -49.39 -6.63 -15.54
C SER A 202 -50.17 -6.89 -14.27
N ALA A 203 -49.49 -6.89 -13.12
CA ALA A 203 -50.08 -7.04 -11.80
C ALA A 203 -50.07 -5.70 -11.06
N ALA A 204 -51.20 -5.32 -10.47
CA ALA A 204 -51.29 -4.25 -9.48
C ALA A 204 -51.75 -4.86 -8.16
N THR A 205 -50.92 -4.78 -7.13
CA THR A 205 -51.23 -5.35 -5.80
C THR A 205 -51.17 -4.22 -4.80
N ASP A 206 -52.32 -3.70 -4.37
CA ASP A 206 -52.39 -2.69 -3.32
C ASP A 206 -52.80 -3.36 -2.00
N LEU A 207 -51.85 -3.43 -1.07
CA LEU A 207 -52.09 -3.92 0.29
C LEU A 207 -52.10 -2.74 1.26
N THR A 208 -53.29 -2.40 1.75
CA THR A 208 -53.47 -1.35 2.76
C THR A 208 -53.87 -1.99 4.07
N VAL A 209 -52.97 -1.97 5.07
CA VAL A 209 -53.24 -2.47 6.43
C VAL A 209 -53.17 -1.31 7.40
N GLU A 210 -54.31 -0.95 7.98
CA GLU A 210 -54.43 0.11 8.97
C GLU A 210 -54.82 -0.45 10.33
N ALA A 211 -54.04 -0.13 11.37
CA ALA A 211 -54.36 -0.46 12.76
C ALA A 211 -54.15 0.75 13.67
N SER A 212 -55.08 1.02 14.58
CA SER A 212 -54.99 2.15 15.52
C SER A 212 -54.13 1.86 16.77
N ALA A 213 -53.83 0.59 17.08
CA ALA A 213 -52.87 0.15 18.11
C ALA A 213 -52.53 -1.34 17.96
N GLY A 214 -51.25 -1.74 18.10
CA GLY A 214 -50.78 -3.13 17.99
C GLY A 214 -49.56 -3.31 17.06
N ALA A 215 -49.30 -4.54 16.63
CA ALA A 215 -48.29 -4.85 15.61
C ALA A 215 -48.98 -5.15 14.27
N ILE A 216 -48.47 -4.58 13.18
CA ILE A 216 -48.88 -4.89 11.80
C ILE A 216 -47.87 -5.89 11.23
N VAL A 217 -48.36 -7.04 10.75
CA VAL A 217 -47.55 -8.01 10.00
C VAL A 217 -48.17 -8.16 8.62
N ALA A 218 -47.57 -7.50 7.63
CA ALA A 218 -47.95 -7.61 6.23
C ALA A 218 -46.87 -8.42 5.51
N ALA A 219 -47.24 -9.58 4.96
CA ALA A 219 -46.35 -10.38 4.13
C ALA A 219 -46.88 -10.33 2.69
N THR A 220 -46.03 -9.93 1.76
CA THR A 220 -46.34 -9.89 0.33
C THR A 220 -45.24 -10.66 -0.40
N ASP A 221 -45.54 -11.88 -0.83
CA ASP A 221 -44.61 -12.69 -1.61
C ASP A 221 -44.95 -12.51 -3.10
N LEU A 222 -44.21 -11.64 -3.78
CA LEU A 222 -44.32 -11.48 -5.23
C LEU A 222 -43.21 -12.28 -5.91
N THR A 223 -43.55 -13.45 -6.43
CA THR A 223 -42.64 -14.23 -7.29
C THR A 223 -42.95 -13.93 -8.75
N VAL A 224 -42.12 -13.10 -9.39
CA VAL A 224 -42.20 -12.85 -10.83
C VAL A 224 -41.18 -13.75 -11.53
N SER A 225 -41.67 -14.71 -12.32
CA SER A 225 -40.83 -15.53 -13.19
C SER A 225 -41.20 -15.27 -14.64
N TRP A 226 -40.21 -14.91 -15.45
CA TRP A 226 -40.41 -14.64 -16.87
C TRP A 226 -39.26 -15.22 -17.70
N PRO A 227 -39.53 -16.07 -18.70
CA PRO A 227 -38.46 -16.76 -19.42
C PRO A 227 -37.68 -15.87 -20.40
N VAL A 228 -38.29 -14.82 -20.99
CA VAL A 228 -37.64 -13.93 -21.97
C VAL A 228 -38.26 -12.52 -22.00
N GLY A 229 -37.53 -11.46 -21.63
CA GLY A 229 -38.03 -10.07 -21.61
C GLY A 229 -37.55 -9.24 -20.40
N GLY A 230 -38.01 -8.00 -20.28
CA GLY A 230 -37.74 -7.14 -19.12
C GLY A 230 -38.81 -7.28 -18.04
N VAL A 231 -38.39 -7.45 -16.79
CA VAL A 231 -39.27 -7.39 -15.62
C VAL A 231 -39.16 -5.99 -15.01
N SER A 232 -40.26 -5.24 -14.95
CA SER A 232 -40.35 -4.00 -14.19
C SER A 232 -41.29 -4.19 -13.02
N CYS A 233 -40.78 -4.12 -11.80
CA CYS A 233 -41.57 -4.19 -10.57
C CYS A 233 -41.34 -2.88 -9.80
N ALA A 234 -42.36 -2.02 -9.75
CA ALA A 234 -42.33 -0.83 -8.93
C ALA A 234 -42.88 -1.18 -7.55
N THR A 235 -42.01 -1.35 -6.57
CA THR A 235 -42.41 -1.56 -5.17
C THR A 235 -42.31 -0.24 -4.42
N ALA A 236 -43.41 0.22 -3.83
CA ALA A 236 -43.42 1.33 -2.89
C ALA A 236 -43.83 0.80 -1.51
N LEU A 237 -42.96 0.97 -0.51
CA LEU A 237 -43.26 0.66 0.89
C LEU A 237 -43.33 1.98 1.66
N THR A 238 -44.52 2.34 2.13
CA THR A 238 -44.71 3.50 3.02
C THR A 238 -45.08 2.98 4.40
N VAL A 239 -44.20 3.18 5.39
CA VAL A 239 -44.45 2.81 6.78
C VAL A 239 -44.57 4.08 7.62
N SER A 240 -45.75 4.33 8.18
CA SER A 240 -45.98 5.43 9.12
C SER A 240 -46.43 4.88 10.48
N ALA A 241 -45.68 5.18 11.55
CA ALA A 241 -46.00 4.75 12.90
C ALA A 241 -45.70 5.86 13.93
N ALA A 242 -46.39 5.84 15.07
CA ALA A 242 -46.12 6.75 16.19
C ALA A 242 -44.95 6.28 17.10
N GLY A 243 -44.44 5.06 16.91
CA GLY A 243 -43.28 4.45 17.60
C GLY A 243 -42.10 4.18 16.66
N ALA A 244 -41.13 3.35 17.06
CA ALA A 244 -39.99 2.98 16.21
C ALA A 244 -40.41 2.02 15.08
N PRO A 245 -40.45 2.45 13.81
CA PRO A 245 -40.80 1.56 12.70
C PRO A 245 -39.61 0.67 12.33
N GLY A 246 -39.87 -0.60 12.02
CA GLY A 246 -38.89 -1.53 11.45
C GLY A 246 -39.48 -2.19 10.20
N ALA A 247 -38.72 -2.17 9.10
CA ALA A 247 -39.11 -2.78 7.83
C ALA A 247 -37.98 -3.68 7.34
N ALA A 248 -38.06 -4.98 7.64
CA ALA A 248 -37.14 -5.96 7.08
C ALA A 248 -37.58 -6.28 5.64
N THR A 249 -36.93 -5.67 4.66
CA THR A 249 -37.12 -5.98 3.23
C THR A 249 -35.92 -6.76 2.73
N ALA A 250 -36.17 -7.93 2.12
CA ALA A 250 -35.19 -8.67 1.34
C ALA A 250 -35.68 -8.69 -0.11
N LEU A 251 -34.91 -8.09 -1.03
CA LEU A 251 -35.18 -8.14 -2.46
C LEU A 251 -34.13 -9.03 -3.12
N ALA A 252 -34.52 -10.21 -3.56
CA ALA A 252 -33.67 -11.10 -4.34
C ALA A 252 -34.07 -11.01 -5.82
N VAL A 253 -33.35 -10.22 -6.62
CA VAL A 253 -33.51 -10.19 -8.07
C VAL A 253 -32.59 -11.26 -8.67
N THR A 254 -33.16 -12.38 -9.11
CA THR A 254 -32.40 -13.41 -9.84
C THR A 254 -32.70 -13.24 -11.33
N ALA A 255 -31.86 -12.47 -12.03
CA ALA A 255 -31.89 -12.42 -13.49
C ALA A 255 -30.90 -13.45 -14.05
N PRO A 256 -31.24 -14.26 -15.08
CA PRO A 256 -30.22 -14.87 -15.92
C PRO A 256 -29.64 -13.78 -16.82
N GLY A 257 -28.81 -12.91 -16.22
CA GLY A 257 -28.17 -11.80 -16.88
C GLY A 257 -26.73 -11.69 -16.39
N HIS A 258 -25.81 -12.31 -17.15
CA HIS A 258 -24.38 -11.98 -17.13
C HIS A 258 -23.71 -11.94 -15.74
N HIS A 259 -24.07 -12.84 -14.84
CA HIS A 259 -23.02 -13.33 -13.96
C HIS A 259 -22.08 -14.10 -14.88
N PRO A 260 -20.81 -13.69 -15.05
CA PRO A 260 -19.91 -14.56 -15.75
C PRO A 260 -19.91 -15.87 -14.97
N ASN A 261 -20.41 -16.93 -15.60
CA ASN A 261 -20.19 -18.26 -15.07
C ASN A 261 -18.67 -18.38 -14.96
N TRP A 262 -18.19 -18.53 -13.74
CA TRP A 262 -16.77 -18.59 -13.50
C TRP A 262 -16.39 -20.02 -13.15
N SER A 263 -15.17 -20.38 -13.51
CA SER A 263 -14.52 -21.59 -13.01
C SER A 263 -13.09 -21.26 -12.62
N LEU A 264 -12.50 -22.11 -11.79
CA LEU A 264 -11.10 -22.00 -11.43
C LEU A 264 -10.32 -23.01 -12.25
N ARG A 265 -9.26 -22.54 -12.91
CA ARG A 265 -8.30 -23.42 -13.59
C ARG A 265 -7.01 -23.46 -12.82
N CYS A 266 -6.51 -24.65 -12.52
CA CYS A 266 -5.20 -24.84 -11.91
C CYS A 266 -4.37 -25.83 -12.71
N LEU A 267 -3.14 -25.44 -13.04
CA LEU A 267 -2.15 -26.30 -13.66
C LEU A 267 -1.02 -26.55 -12.65
N ILE A 268 -0.68 -27.81 -12.39
CA ILE A 268 0.49 -28.20 -11.60
C ILE A 268 1.48 -28.89 -12.55
N ASP A 269 2.67 -28.33 -12.70
CA ASP A 269 3.70 -28.79 -13.66
C ASP A 269 3.15 -28.96 -15.09
N GLY A 270 2.25 -28.05 -15.48
CA GLY A 270 1.55 -28.06 -16.77
C GLY A 270 0.37 -29.03 -16.87
N VAL A 271 0.11 -29.86 -15.85
CA VAL A 271 -1.02 -30.79 -15.80
C VAL A 271 -2.25 -30.11 -15.21
N ASP A 272 -3.37 -30.16 -15.92
CA ASP A 272 -4.63 -29.60 -15.46
C ASP A 272 -5.22 -30.44 -14.30
N VAL A 273 -5.42 -29.79 -13.16
CA VAL A 273 -5.98 -30.38 -11.94
C VAL A 273 -7.33 -29.77 -11.55
N SER A 274 -7.92 -28.94 -12.42
CA SER A 274 -9.09 -28.09 -12.14
C SER A 274 -10.30 -28.87 -11.61
N SER A 275 -10.57 -30.04 -12.19
CA SER A 275 -11.71 -30.90 -11.77
C SER A 275 -11.56 -31.50 -10.38
N ARG A 276 -10.37 -31.40 -9.77
CA ARG A 276 -10.07 -31.97 -8.45
C ARG A 276 -10.08 -30.93 -7.35
N ILE A 277 -10.21 -29.66 -7.68
CA ILE A 277 -10.16 -28.57 -6.71
C ILE A 277 -11.48 -28.52 -5.95
N THR A 278 -11.39 -28.36 -4.64
CA THR A 278 -12.55 -28.34 -3.74
C THR A 278 -12.40 -27.25 -2.69
N GLY A 279 -13.52 -26.78 -2.14
CA GLY A 279 -13.53 -25.79 -1.07
C GLY A 279 -13.16 -24.38 -1.58
N ILE A 280 -12.30 -23.70 -0.83
CA ILE A 280 -11.90 -22.32 -1.09
C ILE A 280 -10.48 -22.28 -1.63
N ALA A 281 -10.29 -21.55 -2.72
CA ALA A 281 -8.98 -21.12 -3.18
C ALA A 281 -8.79 -19.63 -2.86
N SER A 282 -7.61 -19.26 -2.37
CA SER A 282 -7.25 -17.87 -2.08
C SER A 282 -5.93 -17.52 -2.74
N VAL A 283 -5.85 -16.31 -3.30
CA VAL A 283 -4.61 -15.71 -3.80
C VAL A 283 -4.47 -14.32 -3.21
N THR A 284 -3.40 -14.09 -2.45
CA THR A 284 -3.12 -12.81 -1.80
C THR A 284 -1.85 -12.19 -2.39
N ALA A 285 -1.95 -10.92 -2.76
CA ALA A 285 -0.81 -10.09 -3.11
C ALA A 285 -0.75 -8.91 -2.16
N GLU A 286 0.43 -8.66 -1.61
CA GLU A 286 0.72 -7.51 -0.77
C GLU A 286 1.88 -6.74 -1.41
N GLU A 287 1.79 -5.42 -1.37
CA GLU A 287 2.78 -4.52 -1.94
C GLU A 287 4.16 -4.77 -1.30
N GLY A 288 5.15 -5.12 -2.12
CA GLY A 288 6.52 -5.37 -1.64
C GLY A 288 6.74 -6.76 -1.04
N ALA A 289 5.74 -7.65 -1.09
CA ALA A 289 5.82 -9.00 -0.58
C ALA A 289 5.64 -10.06 -1.68
N ALA A 290 6.00 -11.30 -1.35
CA ALA A 290 5.73 -12.45 -2.20
C ALA A 290 4.20 -12.64 -2.31
N ARG A 291 3.71 -12.85 -3.53
CA ARG A 291 2.34 -13.31 -3.75
C ARG A 291 2.23 -14.74 -3.23
N ILE A 292 1.16 -15.02 -2.50
CA ILE A 292 0.88 -16.35 -1.94
C ILE A 292 -0.46 -16.88 -2.44
N ALA A 293 -0.58 -18.19 -2.54
CA ALA A 293 -1.84 -18.86 -2.86
C ALA A 293 -2.05 -20.09 -1.99
N SER A 294 -3.32 -20.39 -1.69
CA SER A 294 -3.73 -21.57 -0.93
C SER A 294 -4.95 -22.20 -1.58
N LEU A 295 -4.92 -23.52 -1.78
CA LEU A 295 -6.07 -24.29 -2.29
C LEU A 295 -5.98 -25.75 -1.86
N ALA A 296 -7.10 -26.48 -1.95
CA ALA A 296 -7.15 -27.91 -1.70
C ALA A 296 -7.57 -28.69 -2.94
N ILE A 297 -6.93 -29.83 -3.18
CA ILE A 297 -7.30 -30.79 -4.22
C ILE A 297 -7.65 -32.14 -3.63
N SER A 298 -8.59 -32.83 -4.27
CA SER A 298 -8.79 -34.27 -4.09
C SER A 298 -7.72 -35.00 -4.90
N PRO A 299 -6.79 -35.74 -4.26
CA PRO A 299 -5.73 -36.44 -4.97
C PRO A 299 -6.28 -37.58 -5.84
N GLU A 300 -5.51 -38.00 -6.84
CA GLU A 300 -5.83 -39.21 -7.62
C GLU A 300 -5.88 -40.46 -6.73
N SER A 301 -6.69 -41.43 -7.13
CA SER A 301 -6.75 -42.73 -6.45
C SER A 301 -5.39 -43.43 -6.55
N GLY A 302 -4.76 -43.70 -5.41
CA GLY A 302 -3.46 -44.38 -5.38
C GLY A 302 -2.64 -44.01 -4.15
N VAL A 303 -1.34 -44.30 -4.22
CA VAL A 303 -0.38 -43.87 -3.19
C VAL A 303 -0.11 -42.38 -3.39
N ILE A 304 -0.28 -41.60 -2.32
CA ILE A 304 0.09 -40.18 -2.28
C ILE A 304 1.38 -39.99 -1.48
N ALA A 305 2.34 -39.29 -2.08
CA ALA A 305 3.51 -38.78 -1.38
C ALA A 305 3.47 -37.24 -1.45
N PRO A 306 3.01 -36.55 -0.39
CA PRO A 306 2.84 -35.09 -0.42
C PRO A 306 4.11 -34.33 -0.80
N LEU A 307 5.29 -34.83 -0.40
CA LEU A 307 6.58 -34.21 -0.74
C LEU A 307 6.89 -34.19 -2.24
N ASP A 308 6.26 -35.05 -3.05
CA ASP A 308 6.41 -35.03 -4.51
C ASP A 308 5.79 -33.78 -5.16
N TYR A 309 5.07 -32.96 -4.39
CA TYR A 309 4.51 -31.69 -4.86
C TYR A 309 5.44 -30.50 -4.60
N VAL A 310 6.35 -30.58 -3.63
CA VAL A 310 7.23 -29.47 -3.25
C VAL A 310 8.06 -29.00 -4.45
N GLY A 311 8.07 -27.69 -4.69
CA GLY A 311 8.84 -27.04 -5.75
C GLY A 311 8.24 -27.15 -7.16
N LYS A 312 7.17 -27.95 -7.37
CA LYS A 312 6.46 -28.00 -8.66
C LYS A 312 5.86 -26.65 -8.99
N THR A 313 5.89 -26.29 -10.27
CA THR A 313 5.28 -25.06 -10.75
C THR A 313 3.77 -25.17 -10.66
N ILE A 314 3.12 -24.05 -10.35
CA ILE A 314 1.67 -23.97 -10.26
C ILE A 314 1.18 -22.65 -10.84
N SER A 315 0.09 -22.70 -11.61
CA SER A 315 -0.62 -21.52 -12.08
C SER A 315 -2.10 -21.61 -11.79
N ILE A 316 -2.69 -20.50 -11.34
CA ILE A 316 -4.13 -20.39 -11.03
C ILE A 316 -4.72 -19.30 -11.91
N ASP A 317 -5.74 -19.66 -12.69
CA ASP A 317 -6.50 -18.73 -13.50
C ASP A 317 -7.96 -18.67 -13.02
N TYR A 318 -8.50 -17.45 -12.97
CA TYR A 318 -9.94 -17.21 -12.94
C TYR A 318 -10.48 -17.25 -14.37
N VAL A 319 -11.36 -18.20 -14.65
CA VAL A 319 -11.90 -18.42 -16.00
C VAL A 319 -13.31 -17.86 -16.07
N LEU A 320 -13.47 -16.80 -16.85
CA LEU A 320 -14.78 -16.24 -17.18
C LEU A 320 -15.36 -17.00 -18.38
N ILE A 321 -16.59 -17.48 -18.28
CA ILE A 321 -17.32 -18.08 -19.41
C ILE A 321 -18.20 -17.00 -20.03
N ILE A 322 -17.76 -16.47 -21.17
CA ILE A 322 -18.44 -15.40 -21.90
C ILE A 322 -19.01 -16.00 -23.18
N ALA A 323 -20.34 -16.04 -23.31
CA ALA A 323 -21.03 -16.66 -24.45
C ALA A 323 -20.58 -18.10 -24.76
N GLY A 324 -20.25 -18.87 -23.70
CA GLY A 324 -19.78 -20.25 -23.81
C GLY A 324 -18.29 -20.40 -24.13
N VAL A 325 -17.53 -19.31 -24.15
CA VAL A 325 -16.07 -19.30 -24.36
C VAL A 325 -15.34 -19.06 -23.05
N ASP A 326 -14.38 -19.93 -22.73
CA ASP A 326 -13.46 -19.78 -21.60
C ASP A 326 -12.46 -18.65 -21.89
N VAL A 327 -12.49 -17.61 -21.06
CA VAL A 327 -11.55 -16.50 -21.06
C VAL A 327 -10.74 -16.56 -19.75
N PRO A 328 -9.60 -17.27 -19.73
CA PRO A 328 -8.76 -17.37 -18.53
C PRO A 328 -8.08 -16.04 -18.24
N ARG A 329 -8.03 -15.67 -16.96
CA ARG A 329 -7.30 -14.53 -16.43
C ARG A 329 -6.42 -15.00 -15.27
N ARG A 330 -5.11 -14.81 -15.41
CA ARG A 330 -4.13 -15.27 -14.43
C ARG A 330 -4.30 -14.55 -13.09
N LEU A 331 -4.35 -15.31 -12.00
CA LEU A 331 -4.29 -14.80 -10.62
C LEU A 331 -2.93 -15.05 -9.97
N PHE A 332 -2.32 -16.20 -10.26
CA PHE A 332 -1.11 -16.66 -9.58
C PHE A 332 -0.21 -17.50 -10.49
N THR A 333 1.11 -17.25 -10.41
CA THR A 333 2.15 -18.08 -11.01
C THR A 333 3.26 -18.25 -9.98
N GLY A 334 3.59 -19.48 -9.62
CA GLY A 334 4.59 -19.73 -8.58
C GLY A 334 4.95 -21.19 -8.43
N ARG A 335 5.34 -21.57 -7.20
CA ARG A 335 5.68 -22.93 -6.80
C ARG A 335 4.91 -23.34 -5.56
N ILE A 336 4.70 -24.65 -5.43
CA ILE A 336 4.18 -25.24 -4.20
C ILE A 336 5.31 -25.25 -3.17
N ASP A 337 5.10 -24.56 -2.06
CA ASP A 337 6.05 -24.51 -0.95
C ASP A 337 5.77 -25.65 0.03
N THR A 338 4.56 -25.66 0.60
CA THR A 338 4.18 -26.60 1.66
C THR A 338 2.90 -27.36 1.28
N PRO A 339 3.01 -28.65 0.91
CA PRO A 339 1.87 -29.54 0.75
C PRO A 339 1.52 -30.22 2.09
N SER A 340 0.23 -30.27 2.43
CA SER A 340 -0.28 -30.92 3.64
C SER A 340 -1.46 -31.83 3.31
N TYR A 341 -1.37 -33.11 3.66
CA TYR A 341 -2.42 -34.09 3.40
C TYR A 341 -3.22 -34.39 4.67
N ASP A 342 -4.54 -34.23 4.57
CA ASP A 342 -5.50 -34.62 5.61
C ASP A 342 -6.09 -36.00 5.27
N PRO A 343 -5.77 -37.06 6.02
CA PRO A 343 -6.27 -38.40 5.76
C PRO A 343 -7.76 -38.58 6.09
N ASP A 344 -8.32 -37.77 7.00
CA ASP A 344 -9.72 -37.87 7.39
C ASP A 344 -10.61 -37.17 6.36
N ALA A 345 -10.20 -35.99 5.88
CA ALA A 345 -10.88 -35.28 4.80
C ALA A 345 -10.55 -35.83 3.41
N THR A 346 -9.47 -36.63 3.28
CA THR A 346 -8.90 -37.10 2.00
C THR A 346 -8.52 -35.97 1.03
N LEU A 347 -8.06 -34.84 1.58
CA LEU A 347 -7.71 -33.64 0.82
C LEU A 347 -6.22 -33.34 0.94
N LEU A 348 -5.63 -32.89 -0.17
CA LEU A 348 -4.28 -32.34 -0.20
C LEU A 348 -4.37 -30.81 -0.28
N LYS A 349 -4.00 -30.13 0.80
CA LYS A 349 -3.84 -28.67 0.84
C LYS A 349 -2.47 -28.29 0.27
N LEU A 350 -2.44 -27.25 -0.56
CA LEU A 350 -1.25 -26.71 -1.20
C LEU A 350 -1.12 -25.23 -0.82
N ASP A 351 -0.07 -24.90 -0.06
CA ASP A 351 0.35 -23.52 0.18
C ASP A 351 1.51 -23.19 -0.77
N CYS A 352 1.36 -22.09 -1.51
CA CYS A 352 2.16 -21.74 -2.68
C CYS A 352 2.71 -20.33 -2.58
N VAL A 353 3.88 -20.10 -3.17
CA VAL A 353 4.57 -18.79 -3.21
C VAL A 353 5.07 -18.49 -4.63
N ASP A 354 5.11 -17.22 -5.02
CA ASP A 354 5.71 -16.78 -6.30
C ASP A 354 7.26 -16.82 -6.32
N ASP A 355 7.84 -17.17 -5.16
CA ASP A 355 9.26 -17.33 -4.90
C ASP A 355 10.07 -16.04 -5.07
N LEU A 356 9.45 -14.87 -4.82
CA LEU A 356 10.03 -13.53 -5.01
C LEU A 356 11.46 -13.41 -4.48
N GLN A 357 11.69 -13.75 -3.20
CA GLN A 357 12.98 -13.52 -2.54
C GLN A 357 14.10 -14.35 -3.18
N ASN A 358 13.89 -15.66 -3.36
CA ASN A 358 14.89 -16.53 -3.98
C ASN A 358 15.15 -16.16 -5.43
N ARG A 359 14.10 -15.74 -6.17
CA ARG A 359 14.24 -15.31 -7.56
C ARG A 359 15.04 -14.03 -7.70
N VAL A 360 14.85 -13.05 -6.80
CA VAL A 360 15.66 -11.82 -6.76
C VAL A 360 17.08 -12.13 -6.30
N ALA A 361 17.25 -12.98 -5.28
CA ALA A 361 18.57 -13.40 -4.80
C ALA A 361 19.41 -14.08 -5.89
N ALA A 362 18.75 -14.81 -6.80
CA ALA A 362 19.39 -15.45 -7.95
C ALA A 362 19.78 -14.49 -9.10
N LEU A 363 19.31 -13.23 -9.09
CA LEU A 363 19.65 -12.27 -10.13
C LEU A 363 21.08 -11.73 -9.98
N PRO A 364 21.80 -11.46 -11.09
CA PRO A 364 23.01 -10.67 -11.05
C PRO A 364 22.73 -9.25 -10.52
N ARG A 365 23.66 -8.66 -9.75
CA ARG A 365 23.50 -7.30 -9.23
C ARG A 365 23.22 -6.25 -10.30
N SER A 366 23.80 -6.39 -11.49
CA SER A 366 23.51 -5.48 -12.62
C SER A 366 22.06 -5.53 -13.10
N VAL A 367 21.37 -6.67 -12.94
CA VAL A 367 19.94 -6.80 -13.27
C VAL A 367 19.10 -6.21 -12.15
N ILE A 368 19.48 -6.43 -10.88
CA ILE A 368 18.86 -5.78 -9.72
C ILE A 368 19.01 -4.26 -9.85
N ASP A 369 20.17 -3.80 -10.32
CA ASP A 369 20.47 -2.39 -10.48
C ASP A 369 19.51 -1.70 -11.44
N ALA A 370 19.22 -2.38 -12.55
CA ALA A 370 18.29 -1.92 -13.58
C ALA A 370 16.83 -2.06 -13.16
N LEU A 371 16.49 -3.11 -12.40
CA LEU A 371 15.13 -3.38 -11.93
C LEU A 371 14.69 -2.42 -10.83
N VAL A 372 15.54 -2.23 -9.82
CA VAL A 372 15.21 -1.45 -8.62
C VAL A 372 15.58 0.03 -8.79
N GLY A 373 16.71 0.32 -9.44
CA GLY A 373 17.31 1.65 -9.33
C GLY A 373 17.69 1.95 -7.87
N GLY A 374 17.70 3.23 -7.49
CA GLY A 374 18.14 3.63 -6.15
C GLY A 374 19.66 3.59 -5.97
N ARG A 375 20.11 3.78 -4.74
CA ARG A 375 21.51 3.94 -4.35
C ARG A 375 21.92 2.90 -3.31
N TYR A 376 23.16 2.45 -3.44
CA TYR A 376 23.81 1.58 -2.48
C TYR A 376 25.27 1.99 -2.29
N THR A 377 25.69 2.13 -1.05
CA THR A 377 27.10 2.24 -0.67
C THR A 377 27.35 1.55 0.66
N GLU A 378 28.49 0.89 0.77
CA GLU A 378 28.94 0.23 2.01
C GLU A 378 29.09 1.23 3.16
N ALA A 379 29.42 2.49 2.89
CA ALA A 379 29.54 3.55 3.88
C ALA A 379 28.25 3.83 4.68
N VAL A 380 27.10 3.42 4.15
CA VAL A 380 25.77 3.65 4.74
C VAL A 380 25.08 2.33 5.08
N GLN A 381 25.06 1.39 4.15
CA GLN A 381 24.31 0.13 4.30
C GLN A 381 25.18 -1.05 4.74
N GLY A 382 26.50 -0.86 4.85
CA GLY A 382 27.45 -1.94 5.16
C GLY A 382 27.73 -2.86 3.97
N ASP A 383 28.69 -3.75 4.16
CA ASP A 383 28.95 -4.84 3.21
C ASP A 383 27.79 -5.84 3.25
N ILE A 384 27.16 -6.03 2.09
CA ILE A 384 26.02 -6.93 1.91
C ILE A 384 26.44 -8.00 0.93
N LEU A 385 26.34 -9.26 1.33
CA LEU A 385 26.70 -10.40 0.49
C LEU A 385 25.50 -10.95 -0.30
N ASP A 386 24.34 -11.03 0.37
CA ASP A 386 23.13 -11.59 -0.22
C ASP A 386 22.45 -10.60 -1.18
N ASN A 387 21.94 -11.11 -2.30
CA ASN A 387 21.36 -10.27 -3.35
C ASN A 387 19.93 -9.80 -3.03
N TRP A 388 19.18 -10.52 -2.18
CA TRP A 388 17.91 -10.02 -1.66
C TRP A 388 18.15 -8.83 -0.73
N ASP A 389 19.07 -8.97 0.22
CA ASP A 389 19.46 -7.87 1.13
C ASP A 389 20.01 -6.67 0.33
N TYR A 390 20.75 -6.91 -0.77
CA TYR A 390 21.21 -5.86 -1.67
C TYR A 390 20.06 -5.12 -2.36
N ALA A 391 19.03 -5.86 -2.81
CA ALA A 391 17.83 -5.28 -3.39
C ALA A 391 17.04 -4.47 -2.36
N GLU A 392 16.89 -4.97 -1.13
CA GLU A 392 16.26 -4.24 -0.01
C GLU A 392 17.04 -2.96 0.33
N ALA A 393 18.38 -3.02 0.37
CA ALA A 393 19.21 -1.86 0.60
C ALA A 393 18.99 -0.79 -0.48
N ARG A 394 18.90 -1.16 -1.74
CA ARG A 394 18.54 -0.21 -2.82
C ARG A 394 17.12 0.31 -2.67
N LEU A 395 16.13 -0.55 -2.39
CA LEU A 395 14.73 -0.15 -2.17
C LEU A 395 14.59 0.85 -1.01
N SER A 396 15.48 0.80 0.00
CA SER A 396 15.48 1.80 1.08
C SER A 396 15.67 3.24 0.61
N THR A 397 16.14 3.46 -0.64
CA THR A 397 16.35 4.77 -1.27
C THR A 397 15.33 5.10 -2.38
N VAL A 398 14.39 4.20 -2.67
CA VAL A 398 13.36 4.40 -3.69
C VAL A 398 11.97 4.31 -3.07
N ALA A 399 11.12 5.31 -3.31
CA ALA A 399 9.72 5.31 -2.85
C ALA A 399 8.83 4.44 -3.77
N ALA A 400 9.14 3.15 -3.80
CA ALA A 400 8.51 2.14 -4.63
C ALA A 400 8.56 0.77 -3.94
N SER A 401 7.79 -0.17 -4.45
CA SER A 401 7.78 -1.55 -3.97
C SER A 401 8.12 -2.52 -5.09
N LEU A 402 8.86 -3.57 -4.74
CA LEU A 402 9.24 -4.67 -5.63
C LEU A 402 8.35 -5.87 -5.34
N ASP A 403 7.59 -6.30 -6.33
CA ASP A 403 6.66 -7.43 -6.23
C ASP A 403 6.59 -8.20 -7.56
N ALA A 404 5.92 -9.36 -7.55
CA ALA A 404 5.63 -10.10 -8.78
C ALA A 404 4.16 -9.95 -9.20
N GLY A 405 3.95 -9.69 -10.49
CA GLY A 405 2.61 -9.69 -11.08
C GLY A 405 2.01 -11.10 -11.17
N PRO A 406 0.72 -11.23 -11.54
CA PRO A 406 0.04 -12.53 -11.63
C PRO A 406 0.72 -13.50 -12.60
N GLU A 407 1.33 -13.00 -13.68
CA GLU A 407 2.11 -13.77 -14.65
C GLU A 407 3.51 -14.17 -14.15
N GLY A 408 3.86 -13.80 -12.92
CA GLY A 408 5.15 -14.09 -12.30
C GLY A 408 6.25 -13.09 -12.64
N GLY A 409 6.04 -12.12 -13.54
CA GLY A 409 7.04 -11.10 -13.87
C GLY A 409 7.37 -10.19 -12.68
N LEU A 410 8.65 -10.01 -12.36
CA LEU A 410 9.11 -9.05 -11.35
C LEU A 410 8.89 -7.63 -11.86
N ARG A 411 8.40 -6.73 -10.99
CA ARG A 411 8.15 -5.33 -11.32
C ARG A 411 8.41 -4.43 -10.13
N LEU A 412 8.82 -3.19 -10.43
CA LEU A 412 8.94 -2.12 -9.46
C LEU A 412 7.80 -1.13 -9.67
N THR A 413 6.99 -0.90 -8.63
CA THR A 413 5.81 -0.04 -8.71
C THR A 413 5.95 1.15 -7.75
N PRO A 414 5.90 2.41 -8.23
CA PRO A 414 6.06 3.57 -7.37
C PRO A 414 4.92 3.66 -6.35
N TRP A 415 5.18 4.21 -5.17
CA TRP A 415 4.14 4.42 -4.15
C TRP A 415 3.15 5.51 -4.54
N GLU A 416 3.66 6.55 -5.19
CA GLU A 416 2.87 7.62 -5.77
C GLU A 416 2.71 7.36 -7.28
N SER A 417 1.47 7.31 -7.74
CA SER A 417 1.13 7.22 -9.17
C SER A 417 0.17 8.35 -9.51
N ALA A 418 0.42 9.04 -10.62
CA ALA A 418 -0.42 10.16 -11.05
C ALA A 418 -1.77 9.69 -11.63
N SER A 419 -1.84 8.47 -12.17
CA SER A 419 -3.02 7.98 -12.89
C SER A 419 -3.86 7.06 -12.00
N VAL A 420 -5.13 7.42 -11.82
CA VAL A 420 -6.13 6.53 -11.24
C VAL A 420 -6.54 5.52 -12.30
N TRP A 421 -6.43 4.22 -11.98
CA TRP A 421 -6.80 3.12 -12.88
C TRP A 421 -8.32 3.01 -13.02
N THR A 422 -9.04 3.11 -11.89
CA THR A 422 -10.50 3.09 -11.88
C THR A 422 -11.06 3.83 -10.66
N THR A 423 -12.32 4.25 -10.78
CA THR A 423 -13.12 4.81 -9.68
C THR A 423 -14.25 3.85 -9.35
N LEU A 424 -14.28 3.37 -8.13
CA LEU A 424 -15.30 2.45 -7.61
C LEU A 424 -16.37 3.24 -6.84
N GLY A 425 -17.61 3.17 -7.32
CA GLY A 425 -18.78 3.75 -6.70
C GLY A 425 -19.53 2.77 -5.80
N ALA A 426 -20.59 3.23 -5.15
CA ALA A 426 -21.44 2.37 -4.30
C ALA A 426 -21.97 1.10 -5.01
N PRO A 427 -22.31 1.09 -6.32
CA PRO A 427 -22.74 -0.12 -7.02
C PRO A 427 -21.63 -1.16 -7.26
N ASP A 428 -20.37 -0.73 -7.28
CA ASP A 428 -19.23 -1.61 -7.56
C ASP A 428 -18.77 -2.35 -6.30
N LEU A 429 -19.01 -1.76 -5.13
CA LEU A 429 -18.51 -2.20 -3.84
C LEU A 429 -19.49 -3.12 -3.12
N MET A 430 -18.94 -4.07 -2.36
CA MET A 430 -19.73 -4.97 -1.53
C MET A 430 -20.30 -4.25 -0.30
N TYR A 431 -21.57 -4.52 -0.02
CA TYR A 431 -22.27 -3.97 1.14
C TYR A 431 -21.63 -4.47 2.46
N GLU A 432 -21.55 -3.59 3.48
CA GLU A 432 -21.00 -3.87 4.81
C GLU A 432 -19.55 -4.42 4.83
N ARG A 433 -18.75 -4.13 3.80
CA ARG A 433 -17.33 -4.54 3.70
C ARG A 433 -16.32 -3.39 3.74
N MET A 434 -16.78 -2.16 3.95
CA MET A 434 -15.88 -1.00 4.03
C MET A 434 -15.03 -1.06 5.32
N SER A 435 -13.71 -0.96 5.18
CA SER A 435 -12.77 -0.89 6.30
C SER A 435 -11.97 0.42 6.27
N LEU A 436 -11.57 0.90 7.45
CA LEU A 436 -10.74 2.07 7.63
C LEU A 436 -9.74 1.82 8.74
N GLU A 437 -8.46 1.99 8.43
CA GLU A 437 -7.38 2.05 9.40
C GLU A 437 -6.65 3.38 9.27
N LEU A 438 -6.61 4.15 10.34
CA LEU A 438 -5.91 5.44 10.38
C LEU A 438 -4.51 5.25 10.99
N PRO A 439 -3.53 6.04 10.52
CA PRO A 439 -2.16 5.91 10.99
C PRO A 439 -2.04 6.30 12.47
N GLN A 440 -1.27 5.53 13.23
CA GLN A 440 -0.94 5.87 14.60
C GLN A 440 0.12 6.97 14.61
N ARG A 441 -0.12 8.05 15.37
CA ARG A 441 0.86 9.14 15.50
C ARG A 441 2.24 8.65 15.97
N SER A 442 2.31 7.61 16.80
CA SER A 442 3.56 7.04 17.31
C SER A 442 4.43 6.36 16.26
N THR A 443 3.87 5.95 15.13
CA THR A 443 4.60 5.28 14.04
C THR A 443 4.95 6.24 12.89
N LEU A 444 4.43 7.47 12.93
CA LEU A 444 4.69 8.52 11.97
C LEU A 444 6.10 9.10 12.14
N VAL A 445 6.82 9.34 11.03
CA VAL A 445 8.14 9.97 11.02
C VAL A 445 8.08 11.20 10.11
N ASN A 446 8.25 12.39 10.67
CA ASN A 446 8.20 13.65 9.93
C ASN A 446 9.51 14.48 10.01
N ARG A 447 10.51 13.97 10.71
CA ARG A 447 11.87 14.51 10.78
C ARG A 447 12.86 13.35 10.81
N VAL A 448 13.88 13.42 9.97
CA VAL A 448 15.02 12.49 9.97
C VAL A 448 16.29 13.28 10.18
N ASP A 449 16.99 12.99 11.27
CA ASP A 449 18.32 13.51 11.56
C ASP A 449 19.36 12.59 10.89
N VAL A 450 20.10 13.13 9.94
CA VAL A 450 21.10 12.43 9.12
C VAL A 450 22.50 12.81 9.62
N GLY A 451 23.23 11.83 10.13
CA GLY A 451 24.62 11.98 10.53
C GLY A 451 25.57 11.31 9.52
N PHE A 452 26.60 12.01 9.07
CA PHE A 452 27.65 11.40 8.25
C PHE A 452 29.03 11.88 8.67
N GLN A 453 29.99 10.96 8.79
CA GLN A 453 31.38 11.30 9.08
C GLN A 453 32.26 10.88 7.91
N TYR A 454 33.01 11.83 7.36
CA TYR A 454 34.01 11.57 6.33
C TYR A 454 35.41 11.88 6.85
N ARG A 455 36.28 10.87 6.86
CA ARG A 455 37.63 10.96 7.44
C ARG A 455 38.70 10.69 6.40
N TYR A 456 39.68 11.57 6.31
CA TYR A 456 40.81 11.41 5.40
C TYR A 456 42.06 12.13 5.95
N PRO A 457 43.27 11.70 5.57
CA PRO A 457 44.48 12.44 5.90
C PRO A 457 44.64 13.69 5.01
N ARG A 458 45.06 14.79 5.63
CA ARG A 458 45.71 15.91 4.97
C ARG A 458 47.20 15.76 5.09
N LEU A 459 47.86 15.63 3.94
CA LEU A 459 49.30 15.49 3.81
C LEU A 459 49.93 16.87 3.66
N ARG A 460 50.99 17.11 4.41
CA ARG A 460 51.72 18.38 4.40
C ARG A 460 53.19 18.10 4.19
N GLN A 461 53.77 18.70 3.17
CA GLN A 461 55.20 18.66 2.91
C GLN A 461 55.78 20.08 2.91
N ARG A 462 56.75 20.31 3.79
CA ARG A 462 57.42 21.59 3.96
C ARG A 462 58.87 21.50 3.52
N TYR A 463 59.37 22.59 2.96
CA TYR A 463 60.76 22.74 2.54
C TYR A 463 61.39 23.91 3.23
N SER A 464 62.65 23.79 3.58
CA SER A 464 63.45 24.93 3.94
C SER A 464 64.94 24.63 3.77
N ASN A 465 65.81 25.58 4.08
CA ASN A 465 67.24 25.39 4.09
C ASN A 465 67.90 26.09 5.29
N ILE A 466 68.99 25.48 5.76
CA ILE A 466 69.94 26.09 6.68
C ILE A 466 71.22 26.40 5.92
N ALA A 467 71.94 27.42 6.36
CA ALA A 467 73.28 27.72 5.84
C ALA A 467 74.27 27.84 6.99
N TRP A 468 75.50 27.39 6.79
CA TRP A 468 76.63 27.53 7.71
C TRP A 468 77.72 28.33 7.04
N SER A 469 78.34 29.29 7.75
CA SER A 469 79.56 29.94 7.29
C SER A 469 80.50 30.19 8.47
N GLY A 470 81.73 29.71 8.36
CA GLY A 470 82.83 30.03 9.26
C GLY A 470 83.95 30.69 8.48
N THR A 471 84.00 32.02 8.39
CA THR A 471 85.09 32.68 7.67
C THR A 471 86.42 32.45 8.40
N LEU A 472 87.54 32.63 7.69
CA LEU A 472 88.89 32.56 8.30
C LEU A 472 89.02 33.41 9.57
N ILE A 473 88.33 34.56 9.62
CA ILE A 473 88.35 35.47 10.77
C ILE A 473 87.55 34.88 11.94
N ASP A 474 86.36 34.33 11.66
CA ASP A 474 85.49 33.76 12.68
C ASP A 474 86.08 32.47 13.29
N MET A 475 86.92 31.78 12.52
CA MET A 475 87.58 30.52 12.91
C MET A 475 88.89 30.72 13.67
N ALA A 476 89.47 31.93 13.66
CA ALA A 476 90.73 32.19 14.35
C ALA A 476 90.67 31.94 15.87
N PRO A 477 89.61 32.37 16.61
CA PRO A 477 89.47 32.04 18.02
C PRO A 477 89.32 30.55 18.30
N ALA A 478 88.73 29.81 17.36
CA ALA A 478 88.54 28.36 17.42
C ALA A 478 89.81 27.56 17.11
N GLY A 479 90.96 28.21 16.85
CA GLY A 479 92.18 27.54 16.42
C GLY A 479 92.04 26.92 15.03
N TYR A 480 91.17 27.48 14.18
CA TYR A 480 90.86 26.98 12.83
C TYR A 480 90.32 25.55 12.78
N GLN A 481 89.59 25.14 13.83
CA GLN A 481 88.85 23.89 13.87
C GLN A 481 87.46 24.08 13.25
N TYR A 482 87.31 23.64 12.01
CA TYR A 482 86.04 23.65 11.25
C TYR A 482 85.22 22.37 11.52
N PRO A 483 83.88 22.41 11.34
CA PRO A 483 83.08 21.20 11.34
C PRO A 483 83.34 20.36 10.09
N THR A 484 83.13 19.06 10.19
CA THR A 484 83.13 18.16 9.02
C THR A 484 81.76 18.10 8.35
N GLN A 485 81.70 17.57 7.13
CA GLN A 485 80.42 17.28 6.47
C GLN A 485 79.54 16.35 7.33
N ALA A 486 80.14 15.37 8.00
CA ALA A 486 79.44 14.42 8.86
C ALA A 486 78.81 15.11 10.09
N ASP A 487 79.53 16.05 10.72
CA ASP A 487 79.02 16.82 11.86
C ASP A 487 77.78 17.63 11.47
N ILE A 488 77.82 18.31 10.32
CA ILE A 488 76.71 19.13 9.81
C ILE A 488 75.49 18.26 9.49
N LEU A 489 75.67 17.16 8.76
CA LEU A 489 74.56 16.27 8.37
C LEU A 489 73.96 15.52 9.56
N SER A 490 74.78 15.07 10.51
CA SER A 490 74.31 14.42 11.74
C SER A 490 73.47 15.39 12.57
N ALA A 491 73.92 16.64 12.72
CA ALA A 491 73.16 17.65 13.44
C ALA A 491 71.86 18.02 12.72
N ALA A 492 71.87 18.13 11.38
CA ALA A 492 70.69 18.43 10.59
C ALA A 492 69.63 17.31 10.68
N SER A 493 70.06 16.05 10.62
CA SER A 493 69.15 14.88 10.68
C SER A 493 68.47 14.71 12.05
N GLY A 494 69.07 15.25 13.12
CA GLY A 494 68.53 15.21 14.48
C GLY A 494 67.39 16.20 14.77
N THR A 495 66.95 16.98 13.78
CA THR A 495 65.98 18.07 13.98
C THR A 495 64.51 17.70 13.76
N GLY A 496 64.23 16.44 13.37
CA GLY A 496 62.90 16.02 12.90
C GLY A 496 62.60 16.45 11.46
N TRP A 497 63.60 17.00 10.76
CA TRP A 497 63.58 17.27 9.33
C TRP A 497 64.57 16.35 8.61
N SER A 498 64.23 15.95 7.39
CA SER A 498 65.07 15.11 6.54
C SER A 498 65.94 15.97 5.61
N PRO A 499 67.28 15.84 5.62
CA PRO A 499 68.13 16.51 4.65
C PRO A 499 67.95 15.89 3.26
N THR A 500 67.64 16.71 2.26
CA THR A 500 67.40 16.25 0.87
C THR A 500 68.53 16.60 -0.09
N LEU A 501 69.21 17.72 0.13
CA LEU A 501 70.36 18.15 -0.66
C LEU A 501 71.33 18.95 0.20
N GLY A 502 72.61 18.58 0.18
CA GLY A 502 73.67 19.35 0.81
C GLY A 502 74.65 19.89 -0.23
N ILE A 503 74.95 21.20 -0.15
CA ILE A 503 75.99 21.87 -0.92
C ILE A 503 77.08 22.26 0.06
N PHE A 504 78.30 21.77 -0.14
CA PHE A 504 79.42 21.94 0.78
C PHE A 504 80.61 22.56 0.06
N TYR A 505 81.25 23.53 0.72
CA TYR A 505 82.49 24.13 0.29
C TYR A 505 83.59 23.77 1.31
N PRO A 506 84.74 23.24 0.85
CA PRO A 506 85.80 22.81 1.74
C PRO A 506 86.56 24.00 2.31
N ALA A 507 86.98 23.89 3.57
CA ALA A 507 87.87 24.86 4.18
C ALA A 507 89.23 24.92 3.45
N PRO A 508 89.96 26.05 3.55
CA PRO A 508 91.28 26.17 2.96
C PRO A 508 92.23 25.08 3.44
N THR A 509 92.97 24.44 2.51
CA THR A 509 93.87 23.32 2.81
C THR A 509 95.10 23.72 3.65
N ALA A 510 95.45 25.01 3.65
CA ALA A 510 96.50 25.58 4.47
C ALA A 510 96.16 27.04 4.79
N ILE A 511 96.27 27.42 6.06
CA ILE A 511 95.97 28.76 6.56
C ILE A 511 97.27 29.40 7.06
N PRO A 512 97.72 30.54 6.51
CA PRO A 512 98.96 31.16 6.93
C PRO A 512 98.85 31.69 8.37
N HIS A 513 99.86 31.41 9.19
CA HIS A 513 99.96 31.89 10.57
C HIS A 513 101.00 33.01 10.69
N SER A 514 100.83 33.91 11.66
CA SER A 514 101.71 35.07 11.87
C SER A 514 103.16 34.72 12.22
N SER A 515 103.43 33.47 12.63
CA SER A 515 104.78 32.93 12.84
C SER A 515 105.51 32.54 11.55
N GLY A 516 104.85 32.62 10.39
CA GLY A 516 105.41 32.26 9.08
C GLY A 516 105.19 30.80 8.65
N GLY A 517 104.51 29.99 9.46
CA GLY A 517 104.08 28.62 9.12
C GLY A 517 102.60 28.53 8.69
N PHE A 518 102.07 27.32 8.60
CA PHE A 518 100.70 27.02 8.17
C PHE A 518 99.92 26.20 9.20
N ILE A 519 98.61 26.42 9.26
CA ILE A 519 97.67 25.59 10.00
C ILE A 519 96.87 24.78 8.98
N HIS A 520 96.76 23.48 9.21
CA HIS A 520 96.05 22.56 8.32
C HIS A 520 94.75 22.10 9.00
N PRO A 521 93.58 22.53 8.52
CA PRO A 521 92.30 21.96 8.93
C PRO A 521 92.21 20.46 8.62
N ALA A 522 91.24 19.77 9.24
CA ALA A 522 90.95 18.38 8.93
C ALA A 522 90.60 18.17 7.44
N ALA A 523 90.85 16.96 6.92
CA ALA A 523 90.77 16.65 5.49
C ALA A 523 89.36 16.73 4.85
N ASP A 524 88.34 17.05 5.63
CA ASP A 524 86.92 17.14 5.30
C ASP A 524 86.23 18.34 5.98
N ALA A 525 87.04 19.29 6.47
CA ALA A 525 86.62 20.54 7.06
C ALA A 525 85.78 21.38 6.08
N ILE A 526 84.68 21.95 6.57
CA ILE A 526 83.73 22.73 5.77
C ILE A 526 83.70 24.19 6.23
N ASP A 527 83.99 25.13 5.33
CA ASP A 527 83.90 26.57 5.60
C ASP A 527 82.51 27.14 5.35
N LEU A 528 81.79 26.62 4.35
CA LEU A 528 80.45 27.04 3.97
C LEU A 528 79.60 25.81 3.60
N ALA A 529 78.37 25.74 4.10
CA ALA A 529 77.40 24.73 3.68
C ALA A 529 76.00 25.32 3.50
N ILE A 530 75.22 24.75 2.58
CA ILE A 530 73.79 24.98 2.44
C ILE A 530 73.12 23.61 2.44
N ILE A 531 72.22 23.36 3.39
CA ILE A 531 71.49 22.10 3.50
C ILE A 531 70.01 22.38 3.28
N TYR A 532 69.42 21.77 2.27
CA TYR A 532 67.98 21.74 2.05
C TYR A 532 67.37 20.62 2.87
N MET A 533 66.29 20.97 3.56
CA MET A 533 65.60 20.15 4.56
C MET A 533 64.14 20.01 4.14
N THR A 534 63.57 18.82 4.33
CA THR A 534 62.16 18.53 4.07
C THR A 534 61.52 17.90 5.30
N GLN A 535 60.31 18.32 5.63
CA GLN A 535 59.50 17.70 6.68
C GLN A 535 58.14 17.30 6.11
N ARG A 536 57.70 16.10 6.47
CA ARG A 536 56.37 15.58 6.16
C ARG A 536 55.55 15.49 7.43
N HIS A 537 54.27 15.78 7.30
CA HIS A 537 53.31 15.62 8.37
C HIS A 537 51.92 15.27 7.84
N SER A 538 51.26 14.30 8.47
CA SER A 538 49.92 13.83 8.15
C SER A 538 48.96 14.22 9.27
N GLN A 539 47.90 14.94 8.90
CA GLN A 539 46.89 15.44 9.82
C GLN A 539 45.57 14.76 9.50
N THR A 540 44.93 14.10 10.46
CA THR A 540 43.57 13.57 10.24
C THR A 540 42.57 14.72 10.12
N VAL A 541 41.78 14.71 9.05
CA VAL A 541 40.63 15.61 8.87
C VAL A 541 39.35 14.79 9.00
N THR A 542 38.43 15.27 9.84
CA THR A 542 37.08 14.72 10.01
C THR A 542 36.07 15.78 9.58
N GLU A 543 35.29 15.48 8.56
CA GLU A 543 34.10 16.25 8.20
C GLU A 543 32.88 15.60 8.86
N SER A 544 32.18 16.38 9.67
CA SER A 544 31.03 15.91 10.46
C SER A 544 29.74 16.58 9.96
N TYR A 545 28.96 15.86 9.19
CA TYR A 545 27.69 16.32 8.62
C TYR A 545 26.52 16.03 9.56
N ALA A 546 25.77 17.06 9.90
CA ALA A 546 24.52 17.00 10.66
C ALA A 546 23.40 17.63 9.81
N LEU A 547 22.73 16.79 9.02
CA LEU A 547 21.68 17.22 8.09
C LEU A 547 20.30 16.84 8.65
N ILE A 548 19.30 17.66 8.35
CA ILE A 548 17.91 17.41 8.77
C ILE A 548 17.04 17.35 7.53
N VAL A 549 16.31 16.26 7.36
CA VAL A 549 15.25 16.15 6.35
C VAL A 549 13.91 16.17 7.08
N LYS A 550 13.00 17.07 6.72
CA LYS A 550 11.74 17.27 7.45
C LYS A 550 10.55 17.49 6.54
N ALA A 551 9.37 17.10 7.01
CA ALA A 551 8.09 17.44 6.41
C ALA A 551 7.40 18.53 7.25
N PRO A 552 7.56 19.82 6.93
CA PRO A 552 7.16 20.93 7.80
C PRO A 552 5.66 20.98 8.08
N GLU A 553 4.82 20.64 7.11
CA GLU A 553 3.35 20.60 7.27
C GLU A 553 2.91 19.53 8.28
N SER A 554 3.52 18.34 8.21
CA SER A 554 3.28 17.27 9.19
C SER A 554 3.81 17.64 10.58
N ILE A 555 4.93 18.36 10.66
CA ILE A 555 5.43 18.88 11.95
C ILE A 555 4.47 19.91 12.53
N ALA A 556 3.90 20.81 11.72
CA ALA A 556 2.93 21.79 12.18
C ALA A 556 1.65 21.12 12.72
N ALA A 557 1.18 20.05 12.06
CA ALA A 557 -0.02 19.32 12.46
C ALA A 557 0.20 18.36 13.65
N ASN A 558 1.35 17.68 13.70
CA ASN A 558 1.58 16.57 14.63
C ASN A 558 2.68 16.82 15.66
N GLY A 559 3.46 17.91 15.56
CA GLY A 559 4.72 18.09 16.31
C GLY A 559 5.87 17.26 15.74
N GLU A 560 7.08 17.43 16.28
CA GLU A 560 8.25 16.69 15.81
C GLU A 560 8.23 15.22 16.22
N LEU A 561 8.44 14.34 15.24
CA LEU A 561 8.52 12.89 15.38
C LEU A 561 9.82 12.40 14.70
N PRO A 562 10.95 12.45 15.44
CA PRO A 562 12.27 12.25 14.87
C PRO A 562 12.62 10.77 14.67
N TYR A 563 13.41 10.52 13.63
CA TYR A 563 14.15 9.29 13.39
C TYR A 563 15.60 9.64 13.05
N ALA A 564 16.56 8.76 13.32
CA ALA A 564 17.96 9.05 13.04
C ALA A 564 18.58 7.96 12.17
N ILE A 565 19.36 8.38 11.18
CA ILE A 565 20.16 7.50 10.32
C ILE A 565 21.59 8.03 10.26
N ARG A 566 22.56 7.11 10.09
CA ARG A 566 23.97 7.44 10.12
C ARG A 566 24.76 6.66 9.09
N GLY A 567 25.82 7.25 8.58
CA GLY A 567 26.86 6.58 7.79
C GLY A 567 28.23 7.13 8.13
N ALA A 568 29.27 6.45 7.66
CA ALA A 568 30.64 6.93 7.77
C ALA A 568 31.48 6.40 6.61
N LEU A 569 32.42 7.24 6.17
CA LEU A 569 33.40 6.89 5.15
C LEU A 569 34.78 7.32 5.66
N ALA A 570 35.78 6.45 5.53
CA ALA A 570 37.14 6.77 5.91
C ALA A 570 38.10 6.27 4.84
N SER A 571 39.09 7.08 4.51
CA SER A 571 40.23 6.67 3.69
C SER A 571 41.26 5.94 4.56
N GLU A 572 41.72 4.79 4.10
CA GLU A 572 42.82 4.06 4.73
C GLU A 572 44.18 4.55 4.21
N PHE A 573 45.00 5.13 5.09
CA PHE A 573 46.33 5.62 4.73
C PHE A 573 47.31 5.52 5.90
N ASP A 574 48.51 5.00 5.63
CA ASP A 574 49.60 4.96 6.60
C ASP A 574 50.38 6.28 6.63
N GLY A 575 49.87 7.23 7.41
CA GLY A 575 50.51 8.53 7.63
C GLY A 575 51.91 8.42 8.24
N GLY A 576 52.14 7.45 9.12
CA GLY A 576 53.43 7.27 9.79
C GLY A 576 54.54 6.82 8.84
N ALA A 577 54.23 5.88 7.95
CA ALA A 577 55.16 5.48 6.89
C ALA A 577 55.48 6.64 5.94
N TRP A 578 54.46 7.41 5.54
CA TRP A 578 54.64 8.56 4.65
C TRP A 578 55.46 9.69 5.28
N GLU A 579 55.27 9.95 6.57
CA GLU A 579 56.07 10.93 7.34
C GLU A 579 57.53 10.53 7.46
N SER A 580 57.81 9.23 7.58
CA SER A 580 59.15 8.71 7.86
C SER A 580 60.05 8.63 6.63
N ALA A 581 59.49 8.60 5.41
CA ALA A 581 60.26 8.36 4.19
C ALA A 581 59.73 9.17 3.00
N LEU A 582 60.62 9.86 2.28
CA LEU A 582 60.26 10.80 1.21
C LEU A 582 59.90 10.11 -0.13
N ASP A 583 60.23 8.84 -0.28
CA ASP A 583 59.94 8.01 -1.47
C ASP A 583 58.57 7.32 -1.39
N VAL A 584 57.89 7.36 -0.23
CA VAL A 584 56.52 6.86 -0.07
C VAL A 584 55.54 7.80 -0.77
N ALA A 585 54.65 7.22 -1.58
CA ALA A 585 53.61 7.93 -2.30
C ALA A 585 52.48 8.41 -1.36
N PRO A 586 51.78 9.52 -1.68
CA PRO A 586 51.98 10.36 -2.86
C PRO A 586 53.24 11.22 -2.75
N LEU A 587 53.95 11.37 -3.87
CA LEU A 587 55.11 12.24 -3.94
C LEU A 587 54.65 13.69 -4.10
N MET A 588 55.13 14.58 -3.24
CA MET A 588 54.80 16.01 -3.26
C MET A 588 56.02 16.87 -3.61
N PRO A 589 56.58 16.82 -4.84
CA PRO A 589 57.82 17.51 -5.19
C PRO A 589 57.71 19.04 -5.09
N ALA A 590 56.51 19.61 -5.26
CA ALA A 590 56.27 21.05 -5.07
C ALA A 590 56.05 21.43 -3.59
N GLY A 591 55.93 20.44 -2.68
CA GLY A 591 55.53 20.67 -1.31
C GLY A 591 54.05 21.07 -1.21
N GLY A 592 53.66 21.64 -0.07
CA GLY A 592 52.31 22.16 0.14
C GLY A 592 51.42 21.24 0.98
N ASP A 593 50.12 21.45 0.86
CA ASP A 593 49.07 20.70 1.57
C ASP A 593 48.23 19.93 0.54
N MET A 594 47.82 18.71 0.86
CA MET A 594 47.00 17.87 -0.02
C MET A 594 46.02 17.04 0.81
N ASP A 595 44.73 17.20 0.56
CA ASP A 595 43.72 16.25 1.06
C ASP A 595 43.83 14.96 0.24
N TYR A 596 44.13 13.85 0.90
CA TYR A 596 44.46 12.59 0.24
C TYR A 596 43.49 11.50 0.65
N ALA A 597 42.62 11.08 -0.28
CA ALA A 597 41.61 10.05 -0.05
C ALA A 597 41.48 9.13 -1.28
N PRO A 598 42.49 8.30 -1.57
CA PRO A 598 42.56 7.50 -2.81
C PRO A 598 41.48 6.42 -2.93
N ASP A 599 40.99 5.90 -1.80
CA ASP A 599 40.04 4.80 -1.64
C ASP A 599 38.66 5.25 -1.11
N ALA A 600 38.53 6.54 -0.81
CA ALA A 600 37.31 7.15 -0.29
C ALA A 600 37.17 8.54 -0.89
N THR A 601 36.92 8.63 -2.20
CA THR A 601 36.97 9.92 -2.90
C THR A 601 35.87 10.87 -2.44
N ARG A 602 35.99 12.16 -2.77
CA ARG A 602 34.90 13.13 -2.55
C ARG A 602 33.59 12.69 -3.21
N ALA A 603 33.66 12.10 -4.41
CA ALA A 603 32.47 11.60 -5.10
C ALA A 603 31.80 10.44 -4.33
N ASP A 604 32.58 9.58 -3.67
CA ASP A 604 32.06 8.51 -2.82
C ASP A 604 31.38 9.05 -1.57
N SER A 605 31.97 10.09 -0.95
CA SER A 605 31.35 10.84 0.15
C SER A 605 30.02 11.47 -0.28
N ASP A 606 29.98 12.17 -1.41
CA ASP A 606 28.77 12.83 -1.91
C ASP A 606 27.69 11.79 -2.25
N TYR A 607 28.07 10.65 -2.83
CA TYR A 607 27.18 9.54 -3.11
C TYR A 607 26.61 8.92 -1.82
N ALA A 608 27.41 8.79 -0.77
CA ALA A 608 26.97 8.30 0.55
C ALA A 608 26.01 9.27 1.24
N ILE A 609 26.29 10.57 1.20
CA ILE A 609 25.38 11.60 1.72
C ILE A 609 24.06 11.57 0.95
N GLN A 610 24.09 11.48 -0.38
CA GLN A 610 22.87 11.38 -1.18
C GLN A 610 22.06 10.12 -0.85
N THR A 611 22.73 8.98 -0.63
CA THR A 611 22.08 7.73 -0.22
C THR A 611 21.31 7.91 1.09
N LEU A 612 21.91 8.57 2.09
CA LEU A 612 21.23 8.89 3.35
C LEU A 612 20.05 9.86 3.16
N LEU A 613 20.20 10.89 2.32
CA LEU A 613 19.10 11.83 2.03
C LEU A 613 17.92 11.13 1.36
N ASP A 614 18.18 10.20 0.44
CA ASP A 614 17.14 9.40 -0.21
C ASP A 614 16.47 8.43 0.78
N GLN A 615 17.25 7.77 1.66
CA GLN A 615 16.69 6.95 2.76
C GLN A 615 15.78 7.77 3.68
N ALA A 616 16.20 8.99 4.05
CA ALA A 616 15.39 9.89 4.85
C ALA A 616 14.07 10.25 4.17
N ARG A 617 14.10 10.52 2.86
CA ARG A 617 12.89 10.76 2.05
C ARG A 617 11.95 9.56 2.05
N VAL A 618 12.47 8.37 1.74
CA VAL A 618 11.67 7.13 1.70
C VAL A 618 11.05 6.85 3.07
N LYS A 619 11.81 7.03 4.16
CA LYS A 619 11.31 6.83 5.52
C LYS A 619 10.14 7.76 5.86
N ILE A 620 10.26 9.05 5.54
CA ILE A 620 9.18 10.02 5.76
C ILE A 620 7.97 9.64 4.92
N LEU A 621 8.13 9.43 3.61
CA LEU A 621 7.02 9.10 2.70
C LEU A 621 6.32 7.80 3.09
N GLY A 622 7.09 6.75 3.42
CA GLY A 622 6.55 5.46 3.85
C GLY A 622 5.69 5.57 5.10
N SER A 623 6.12 6.37 6.09
CA SER A 623 5.30 6.56 7.31
C SER A 623 4.01 7.35 7.06
N HIS A 624 4.00 8.25 6.07
CA HIS A 624 2.85 9.11 5.74
C HIS A 624 1.83 8.46 4.80
N ARG A 625 2.05 7.21 4.37
CA ARG A 625 1.10 6.43 3.56
C ARG A 625 0.52 5.22 4.29
N SER A 626 0.49 5.27 5.62
CA SER A 626 0.05 4.14 6.46
C SER A 626 -1.47 4.09 6.69
N ALA A 627 -2.24 5.09 6.24
CA ALA A 627 -3.69 5.00 6.22
C ALA A 627 -4.15 3.90 5.24
N ARG A 628 -5.12 3.07 5.63
CA ARG A 628 -5.73 2.03 4.79
C ARG A 628 -7.22 2.27 4.65
N VAL A 629 -7.72 2.18 3.43
CA VAL A 629 -9.16 2.11 3.16
C VAL A 629 -9.41 0.86 2.35
N GLY A 630 -10.29 -0.01 2.82
CA GLY A 630 -10.55 -1.29 2.16
C GLY A 630 -12.01 -1.52 1.84
N ASN A 631 -12.26 -2.39 0.87
CA ASN A 631 -13.58 -2.93 0.54
C ASN A 631 -13.38 -4.21 -0.29
N ALA A 632 -14.47 -4.72 -0.87
CA ALA A 632 -14.47 -5.85 -1.77
C ALA A 632 -15.30 -5.58 -3.02
N VAL A 633 -14.96 -6.24 -4.12
CA VAL A 633 -15.69 -6.26 -5.38
C VAL A 633 -15.91 -7.70 -5.84
N LEU A 634 -16.78 -7.92 -6.84
CA LEU A 634 -16.80 -9.20 -7.56
C LEU A 634 -15.40 -9.50 -8.11
N CYS A 635 -15.01 -10.77 -8.14
CA CYS A 635 -13.64 -11.16 -8.49
C CYS A 635 -13.15 -10.44 -9.76
N ASN A 636 -12.11 -9.62 -9.60
CA ASN A 636 -11.52 -8.85 -10.68
C ASN A 636 -10.01 -9.17 -10.75
N PRO A 637 -9.59 -10.06 -11.66
CA PRO A 637 -8.17 -10.40 -11.84
C PRO A 637 -7.27 -9.25 -12.27
N GLU A 638 -7.82 -8.13 -12.76
CA GLU A 638 -7.05 -6.95 -13.16
C GLU A 638 -6.75 -6.01 -11.97
N LEU A 639 -7.44 -6.20 -10.84
CA LEU A 639 -7.22 -5.50 -9.59
C LEU A 639 -5.97 -6.04 -8.91
N ASP A 640 -4.93 -5.21 -8.80
CA ASP A 640 -3.61 -5.64 -8.33
C ASP A 640 -2.81 -4.50 -7.70
N VAL A 641 -1.72 -4.84 -6.99
CA VAL A 641 -0.90 -3.90 -6.20
C VAL A 641 -0.13 -2.86 -7.03
N ASP A 642 -0.11 -3.00 -8.36
CA ASP A 642 0.42 -1.99 -9.27
C ASP A 642 -0.59 -0.87 -9.58
N LYS A 643 -1.84 -1.01 -9.15
CA LYS A 643 -2.92 -0.06 -9.46
C LYS A 643 -3.08 1.02 -8.40
N ARG A 644 -3.61 2.16 -8.84
CA ARG A 644 -4.14 3.23 -7.99
C ARG A 644 -5.64 3.34 -8.20
N ILE A 645 -6.40 3.40 -7.12
CA ILE A 645 -7.86 3.34 -7.14
C ILE A 645 -8.43 4.56 -6.44
N ALA A 646 -9.57 5.04 -6.96
CA ALA A 646 -10.44 5.97 -6.27
C ALA A 646 -11.69 5.24 -5.76
N ILE A 647 -12.08 5.49 -4.52
CA ILE A 647 -13.38 5.12 -3.96
C ILE A 647 -14.20 6.40 -3.87
N SER A 648 -15.41 6.39 -4.42
CA SER A 648 -16.32 7.54 -4.39
C SER A 648 -17.74 7.09 -4.07
N THR A 649 -18.08 7.12 -2.78
CA THR A 649 -19.42 6.85 -2.28
C THR A 649 -19.99 8.08 -1.57
N GLY A 650 -21.26 8.05 -1.19
CA GLY A 650 -21.86 9.15 -0.42
C GLY A 650 -21.22 9.37 0.96
N SER A 651 -20.66 8.31 1.56
CA SER A 651 -20.08 8.34 2.91
C SER A 651 -18.54 8.37 2.93
N VAL A 652 -17.87 7.87 1.89
CA VAL A 652 -16.40 7.76 1.83
C VAL A 652 -15.90 8.22 0.46
N THR A 653 -14.93 9.13 0.45
CA THR A 653 -14.12 9.43 -0.74
C THR A 653 -12.66 9.21 -0.42
N ALA A 654 -12.01 8.29 -1.12
CA ALA A 654 -10.62 7.94 -0.89
C ALA A 654 -9.86 7.71 -2.19
N THR A 655 -8.57 8.00 -2.25
CA THR A 655 -7.71 7.65 -3.39
C THR A 655 -6.38 7.11 -2.88
N GLY A 656 -5.85 6.05 -3.48
CA GLY A 656 -4.58 5.50 -3.02
C GLY A 656 -4.09 4.37 -3.92
N LYS A 657 -2.83 3.98 -3.73
CA LYS A 657 -2.27 2.78 -4.37
C LYS A 657 -2.80 1.54 -3.67
N VAL A 658 -3.15 0.49 -4.40
CA VAL A 658 -3.53 -0.80 -3.81
C VAL A 658 -2.33 -1.36 -3.02
N ALA A 659 -2.51 -1.50 -1.72
CA ALA A 659 -1.52 -2.04 -0.79
C ALA A 659 -1.64 -3.56 -0.65
N SER A 660 -2.87 -4.07 -0.72
CA SER A 660 -3.15 -5.50 -0.67
C SER A 660 -4.37 -5.84 -1.52
N VAL A 661 -4.37 -7.04 -2.10
CA VAL A 661 -5.54 -7.65 -2.73
C VAL A 661 -5.59 -9.13 -2.40
N THR A 662 -6.75 -9.63 -2.02
CA THR A 662 -7.02 -11.06 -1.82
C THR A 662 -8.18 -11.49 -2.70
N HIS A 663 -7.91 -12.40 -3.62
CA HIS A 663 -8.93 -13.06 -4.44
C HIS A 663 -9.36 -14.35 -3.74
N THR A 664 -10.63 -14.44 -3.33
CA THR A 664 -11.20 -15.62 -2.67
C THR A 664 -12.24 -16.24 -3.60
N LEU A 665 -12.04 -17.50 -3.95
CA LEU A 665 -12.91 -18.29 -4.83
C LEU A 665 -13.48 -19.47 -4.04
N ASP A 666 -14.74 -19.37 -3.65
CA ASP A 666 -15.49 -20.44 -2.96
C ASP A 666 -16.28 -21.24 -3.99
N ILE A 667 -15.78 -22.43 -4.30
CA ILE A 667 -16.34 -23.32 -5.32
C ILE A 667 -17.68 -23.90 -4.86
N ALA A 668 -17.86 -24.11 -3.55
CA ALA A 668 -19.08 -24.70 -3.00
C ALA A 668 -20.21 -23.66 -2.92
N ALA A 669 -19.90 -22.43 -2.52
CA ALA A 669 -20.86 -21.33 -2.47
C ALA A 669 -21.09 -20.66 -3.82
N GLY A 670 -20.24 -20.90 -4.82
CA GLY A 670 -20.27 -20.21 -6.11
C GLY A 670 -19.84 -18.74 -6.05
N SER A 671 -19.20 -18.33 -4.95
CA SER A 671 -18.79 -16.95 -4.70
C SER A 671 -17.34 -16.71 -5.15
N ALA A 672 -17.08 -15.61 -5.85
CA ALA A 672 -15.74 -15.17 -6.20
C ALA A 672 -15.62 -13.67 -5.92
N ILE A 673 -14.72 -13.30 -5.00
CA ILE A 673 -14.59 -11.94 -4.45
C ILE A 673 -13.13 -11.49 -4.55
N SER A 674 -12.89 -10.20 -4.77
CA SER A 674 -11.59 -9.56 -4.58
C SER A 674 -11.70 -8.51 -3.49
N GLU A 675 -11.12 -8.80 -2.34
CA GLU A 675 -10.97 -7.85 -1.24
C GLU A 675 -9.68 -7.06 -1.45
N PHE A 676 -9.71 -5.74 -1.26
CA PHE A 676 -8.56 -4.90 -1.48
C PHE A 676 -8.46 -3.81 -0.43
N GLU A 677 -7.24 -3.32 -0.22
CA GLU A 677 -6.96 -2.14 0.58
C GLU A 677 -6.11 -1.16 -0.21
N ILE A 678 -6.42 0.13 -0.12
CA ILE A 678 -5.61 1.20 -0.68
C ILE A 678 -4.83 1.92 0.42
N ALA A 679 -3.54 2.19 0.17
CA ALA A 679 -2.69 3.04 0.97
C ALA A 679 -2.83 4.50 0.52
N CYS A 680 -3.25 5.37 1.45
CA CYS A 680 -3.47 6.79 1.20
C CYS A 680 -2.37 7.65 1.86
N PHE A 681 -1.80 8.59 1.11
CA PHE A 681 -0.90 9.60 1.63
C PHE A 681 -1.62 10.73 2.40
N GLY A 682 -0.89 11.38 3.31
CA GLY A 682 -1.17 12.77 3.70
C GLY A 682 -2.23 12.97 4.78
N VAL A 683 -2.71 11.91 5.41
CA VAL A 683 -3.67 11.99 6.52
C VAL A 683 -3.02 12.75 7.69
N GLY A 684 -3.49 13.98 7.94
CA GLY A 684 -3.07 14.80 9.07
C GLY A 684 -1.76 15.58 8.88
N GLY A 685 -1.32 15.88 7.65
CA GLY A 685 -0.10 16.68 7.47
C GLY A 685 0.36 16.97 6.04
N ALA A 686 -0.50 16.81 5.03
CA ALA A 686 -0.20 17.24 3.66
C ALA A 686 -0.59 18.70 3.42
N GLY A 687 0.21 19.42 2.63
CA GLY A 687 0.01 20.85 2.34
C GLY A 687 0.78 21.29 1.10
N ILE A 688 0.81 22.59 0.82
CA ILE A 688 1.49 23.15 -0.37
C ILE A 688 2.79 23.79 0.09
N ILE A 689 3.91 23.14 -0.19
CA ILE A 689 5.25 23.73 -0.08
C ILE A 689 6.02 23.50 -1.38
N THR A 690 7.00 24.34 -1.64
CA THR A 690 8.04 24.01 -2.62
C THR A 690 9.07 23.12 -1.93
N PRO A 691 9.21 21.84 -2.29
CA PRO A 691 10.21 20.97 -1.68
C PRO A 691 11.63 21.41 -2.06
N ASP A 692 12.56 21.27 -1.12
CA ASP A 692 13.98 21.47 -1.40
C ASP A 692 14.51 20.35 -2.30
N THR A 693 15.49 20.67 -3.14
CA THR A 693 16.24 19.62 -3.86
C THR A 693 17.16 18.92 -2.87
N LEU A 694 16.97 17.61 -2.69
CA LEU A 694 17.87 16.79 -1.89
C LEU A 694 19.18 16.59 -2.65
N ALA A 695 20.21 17.33 -2.26
CA ALA A 695 21.57 17.21 -2.77
C ALA A 695 22.56 17.33 -1.62
N PRO A 696 23.73 16.66 -1.67
CA PRO A 696 24.78 16.83 -0.66
C PRO A 696 25.15 18.32 -0.56
N PRO A 697 25.38 18.85 0.66
CA PRO A 697 25.83 20.23 0.81
C PRO A 697 27.25 20.38 0.28
N ASP A 698 27.63 21.61 -0.07
CA ASP A 698 29.00 21.93 -0.48
C ASP A 698 30.00 21.48 0.60
N PRO A 699 31.17 20.93 0.20
CA PRO A 699 32.19 20.56 1.16
C PRO A 699 32.66 21.78 1.95
N PRO A 700 33.06 21.59 3.22
CA PRO A 700 33.60 22.69 4.01
C PRO A 700 34.85 23.24 3.33
N ALA A 701 35.03 24.56 3.40
CA ALA A 701 36.08 25.26 2.65
C ALA A 701 37.44 24.53 2.75
N GLU A 702 38.11 24.43 1.60
CA GLU A 702 39.49 23.96 1.55
C GLU A 702 40.36 24.85 2.44
N ALA A 703 41.37 24.26 3.07
CA ALA A 703 42.35 25.10 3.73
C ALA A 703 43.04 25.95 2.65
N ALA A 704 43.19 27.25 2.92
CA ALA A 704 44.08 28.07 2.11
C ALA A 704 45.45 27.38 2.08
N GLU A 705 45.98 27.14 0.89
CA GLU A 705 47.36 26.68 0.71
C GLU A 705 48.28 27.68 1.41
N LYS A 706 48.72 27.35 2.63
CA LYS A 706 49.77 28.12 3.28
C LYS A 706 51.09 27.64 2.69
N GLN A 707 51.46 28.19 1.54
CA GLN A 707 52.82 28.09 1.01
C GLN A 707 53.79 28.99 1.80
N ASP A 708 53.67 29.05 3.13
CA ASP A 708 54.31 30.10 3.93
C ASP A 708 55.62 29.69 4.60
N TRP A 709 56.15 28.50 4.30
CA TRP A 709 57.42 28.06 4.89
C TRP A 709 58.61 28.18 3.94
N VAL A 710 58.71 29.26 3.15
CA VAL A 710 60.01 29.70 2.63
C VAL A 710 60.67 30.61 3.66
N GLY A 711 60.82 30.10 4.89
CA GLY A 711 61.64 30.77 5.89
C GLY A 711 63.09 30.40 5.64
N GLN A 712 63.89 31.28 5.03
CA GLN A 712 65.34 31.13 5.09
C GLN A 712 65.75 31.15 6.56
N PHE A 713 66.28 30.04 7.06
CA PHE A 713 66.78 29.98 8.43
C PHE A 713 68.08 30.79 8.55
N PRO A 714 68.33 31.41 9.71
CA PRO A 714 69.49 32.25 9.90
C PRO A 714 70.79 31.48 9.60
N LEU A 715 71.76 32.20 9.05
CA LEU A 715 73.12 31.70 8.86
C LEU A 715 73.65 31.20 10.21
N LEU A 716 73.93 29.91 10.30
CA LEU A 716 74.55 29.27 11.44
C LEU A 716 75.97 29.83 11.60
N MET A 717 76.27 30.32 12.81
CA MET A 717 77.52 31.04 13.10
C MET A 717 78.41 30.29 14.09
N VAL A 718 79.66 30.74 14.17
CA VAL A 718 80.65 30.25 15.14
C VAL A 718 80.33 30.82 16.53
N ASN A 719 80.24 29.95 17.53
CA ASN A 719 80.06 30.31 18.92
C ASN A 719 81.26 29.79 19.72
N VAL A 720 82.03 30.73 20.29
CA VAL A 720 83.30 30.41 20.96
C VAL A 720 83.19 30.67 22.45
N TYR A 721 83.57 29.68 23.26
CA TYR A 721 83.58 29.82 24.72
C TYR A 721 84.50 30.96 25.17
N GLY A 722 84.02 31.80 26.07
CA GLY A 722 84.70 33.02 26.50
C GLY A 722 84.40 34.27 25.65
N GLN A 723 83.79 34.11 24.47
CA GLN A 723 83.29 35.22 23.65
C GLN A 723 81.76 35.27 23.62
N THR A 724 81.10 34.12 23.36
CA THR A 724 79.64 34.01 23.34
C THR A 724 79.15 33.31 24.61
N PRO A 725 78.32 33.94 25.46
CA PRO A 725 77.72 33.28 26.61
C PRO A 725 76.87 32.08 26.19
N TYR A 726 76.95 30.97 26.93
CA TYR A 726 76.15 29.78 26.64
C TYR A 726 74.65 30.05 26.78
N GLN A 727 73.88 29.60 25.80
CA GLN A 727 72.43 29.47 25.88
C GLN A 727 72.02 28.15 25.22
N GLU A 728 70.99 27.49 25.76
CA GLU A 728 70.50 26.23 25.19
C GLU A 728 70.04 26.38 23.73
N ALA A 729 69.55 27.55 23.35
CA ALA A 729 69.08 27.87 22.00
C ALA A 729 70.20 28.20 20.99
N LEU A 730 71.48 28.19 21.38
CA LEU A 730 72.58 28.44 20.44
C LEU A 730 72.64 27.37 19.34
N THR A 731 72.76 27.82 18.10
CA THR A 731 72.91 27.00 16.89
C THR A 731 74.17 27.40 16.12
N GLY A 732 74.65 26.51 15.25
CA GLY A 732 75.95 26.60 14.60
C GLY A 732 77.04 25.83 15.34
N LEU A 733 78.30 26.19 15.12
CA LEU A 733 79.43 25.50 15.73
C LEU A 733 79.67 26.04 17.14
N LEU A 734 79.44 25.23 18.16
CA LEU A 734 79.81 25.55 19.54
C LEU A 734 81.17 24.92 19.84
N ILE A 735 82.17 25.75 20.07
CA ILE A 735 83.54 25.27 20.24
C ILE A 735 84.25 25.93 21.43
N ASN A 736 85.05 25.12 22.10
CA ASN A 736 85.95 25.57 23.14
C ASN A 736 87.29 25.90 22.48
N PRO A 737 87.81 27.12 22.63
CA PRO A 737 89.09 27.48 22.03
C PRO A 737 90.17 26.54 22.58
N PRO A 738 91.01 25.92 21.73
CA PRO A 738 92.08 25.05 22.23
C PRO A 738 93.12 25.87 23.00
N GLN A 739 93.76 25.28 24.02
CA GLN A 739 94.82 25.95 24.80
C GLN A 739 96.00 26.41 23.94
N SER A 740 96.27 25.67 22.87
CA SER A 740 97.35 25.95 21.93
C SER A 740 96.93 25.61 20.51
N ILE A 741 97.50 26.33 19.55
CA ILE A 741 97.31 26.12 18.11
C ILE A 741 98.60 25.50 17.58
N THR A 742 98.47 24.38 16.89
CA THR A 742 99.60 23.71 16.23
C THR A 742 99.78 24.33 14.85
N VAL A 743 101.01 24.75 14.56
CA VAL A 743 101.40 25.39 13.30
C VAL A 743 102.56 24.61 12.71
N ASP A 744 102.39 24.13 11.49
CA ASP A 744 103.40 23.40 10.73
C ASP A 744 104.26 24.36 9.91
N ASP A 745 105.41 23.88 9.44
CA ASP A 745 106.34 24.62 8.58
C ASP A 745 106.81 25.99 9.11
N VAL A 746 106.87 26.16 10.43
CA VAL A 746 107.37 27.39 11.04
C VAL A 746 108.87 27.53 10.75
N PRO A 747 109.34 28.64 10.14
CA PRO A 747 110.76 28.82 9.84
C PRO A 747 111.58 28.93 11.14
N THR A 748 112.48 27.97 11.39
CA THR A 748 113.43 28.01 12.51
C THR A 748 114.87 27.93 12.04
N VAL A 749 115.82 28.18 12.96
CA VAL A 749 117.26 28.01 12.70
C VAL A 749 117.66 26.58 12.33
N ASP A 750 116.83 25.60 12.68
CA ASP A 750 117.04 24.17 12.43
C ASP A 750 116.15 23.64 11.27
N GLY A 751 115.56 24.55 10.47
CA GLY A 751 114.64 24.24 9.36
C GLY A 751 113.15 24.41 9.72
N PRO A 752 112.22 24.14 8.79
CA PRO A 752 110.78 24.16 9.08
C PRO A 752 110.42 23.11 10.13
N GLN A 753 109.69 23.51 11.17
CA GLN A 753 109.28 22.63 12.28
C GLN A 753 107.81 22.85 12.65
N THR A 754 107.14 21.82 13.15
CA THR A 754 105.84 21.94 13.80
C THR A 754 106.03 22.55 15.20
N GLN A 755 105.36 23.67 15.47
CA GLN A 755 105.39 24.33 16.76
C GLN A 755 103.98 24.56 17.31
N SER A 756 103.86 24.54 18.63
CA SER A 756 102.62 24.82 19.33
C SER A 756 102.69 26.22 19.94
N PHE A 757 101.74 27.09 19.58
CA PHE A 757 101.64 28.45 20.09
C PHE A 757 100.44 28.56 21.04
N PRO A 758 100.54 29.32 22.15
CA PRO A 758 99.36 29.62 22.98
C PRO A 758 98.25 30.26 22.16
N ASN A 759 97.01 29.78 22.27
CA ASN A 759 95.88 30.42 21.61
C ASN A 759 95.54 31.73 22.36
N PRO A 760 95.63 32.91 21.74
CA PRO A 760 95.34 34.18 22.41
C PRO A 760 93.87 34.32 22.85
N HIS A 761 92.98 33.49 22.30
CA HIS A 761 91.56 33.47 22.63
C HIS A 761 91.19 32.39 23.66
N TYR A 762 92.15 31.63 24.19
CA TYR A 762 91.87 30.61 25.20
C TYR A 762 91.39 31.24 26.51
N VAL A 763 90.28 30.71 27.02
CA VAL A 763 89.74 31.02 28.35
C VAL A 763 89.52 29.71 29.10
N ALA A 764 89.94 29.66 30.36
CA ALA A 764 89.78 28.46 31.19
C ALA A 764 88.30 28.15 31.44
N GLY A 765 87.89 26.92 31.13
CA GLY A 765 86.51 26.46 31.19
C GLY A 765 86.07 25.82 29.87
N ALA A 766 84.78 25.52 29.75
CA ALA A 766 84.21 24.94 28.54
C ALA A 766 82.70 25.19 28.49
N TYR A 767 82.12 25.17 27.29
CA TYR A 767 80.70 24.96 27.13
C TYR A 767 80.29 23.60 27.71
N PRO A 768 79.08 23.49 28.28
CA PRO A 768 78.56 22.21 28.77
C PRO A 768 78.27 21.22 27.62
N VAL A 769 78.10 21.72 26.39
CA VAL A 769 77.93 20.93 25.17
C VAL A 769 78.78 21.58 24.07
N SER A 770 79.53 20.79 23.31
CA SER A 770 80.32 21.25 22.15
C SER A 770 79.95 20.46 20.89
N GLY A 771 80.15 21.06 19.72
CA GLY A 771 79.85 20.47 18.42
C GLY A 771 78.91 21.32 17.57
N PHE A 772 78.53 20.80 16.41
CA PHE A 772 77.63 21.47 15.49
C PHE A 772 76.18 21.25 15.92
N ARG A 773 75.39 22.33 16.01
CA ARG A 773 73.98 22.27 16.44
C ARG A 773 73.08 22.95 15.42
N VAL A 774 71.97 22.29 15.11
CA VAL A 774 70.91 22.83 14.25
C VAL A 774 69.62 22.82 15.05
N ALA A 775 68.82 23.87 14.91
CA ALA A 775 67.44 23.88 15.36
C ALA A 775 66.55 24.23 14.16
N MET A 776 65.52 23.42 13.94
CA MET A 776 64.48 23.65 12.95
C MET A 776 63.15 23.82 13.69
N PRO A 777 62.20 24.59 13.15
CA PRO A 777 60.87 24.69 13.74
C PRO A 777 60.19 23.33 13.73
N GLY A 778 59.43 23.05 14.79
CA GLY A 778 58.51 21.92 14.82
C GLY A 778 57.27 22.20 13.97
N VAL A 779 56.40 21.20 13.87
CA VAL A 779 55.06 21.37 13.29
C VAL A 779 54.18 22.07 14.32
N ASP A 780 53.48 23.14 13.89
CA ASP A 780 52.53 23.85 14.74
C ASP A 780 51.40 22.91 15.22
N ASP A 781 50.93 23.09 16.44
CA ASP A 781 49.84 22.26 17.00
C ASP A 781 48.57 22.29 16.14
N ALA A 782 48.30 23.41 15.47
CA ALA A 782 47.15 23.55 14.56
C ALA A 782 47.29 22.71 13.28
N ASP A 783 48.51 22.44 12.85
CA ASP A 783 48.80 21.57 11.70
C ASP A 783 48.99 20.11 12.13
N ARG A 784 49.25 19.86 13.42
CA ARG A 784 49.42 18.53 14.01
C ARG A 784 48.14 17.86 14.51
N ASN A 785 47.31 18.63 15.20
CA ASN A 785 46.14 18.07 15.86
C ASN A 785 45.05 17.72 14.84
N PRO A 786 44.22 16.68 15.08
CA PRO A 786 43.10 16.36 14.21
C PRO A 786 42.20 17.56 13.95
N LEU A 787 41.79 17.74 12.69
CA LEU A 787 40.96 18.85 12.24
C LEU A 787 39.49 18.41 12.14
N GLU A 788 38.61 19.02 12.91
CA GLU A 788 37.16 18.81 12.81
C GLU A 788 36.49 19.91 11.99
N LYS A 789 35.74 19.53 10.96
CA LYS A 789 35.00 20.42 10.07
C LYS A 789 33.50 20.09 10.13
N PRO A 790 32.72 20.70 11.03
CA PRO A 790 31.28 20.46 11.10
C PRO A 790 30.55 21.12 9.91
N VAL A 791 29.58 20.41 9.34
CA VAL A 791 28.68 20.88 8.28
C VAL A 791 27.25 20.63 8.72
N SER A 792 26.38 21.63 8.56
CA SER A 792 24.95 21.48 8.86
C SER A 792 24.10 21.87 7.66
N GLY A 793 22.94 21.23 7.53
CA GLY A 793 22.00 21.46 6.45
C GLY A 793 20.59 21.08 6.86
N SER A 794 19.59 21.65 6.19
CA SER A 794 18.18 21.33 6.42
C SER A 794 17.44 21.32 5.08
N TYR A 795 16.58 20.31 4.90
CA TYR A 795 15.80 20.09 3.69
C TYR A 795 14.33 19.88 4.05
N SER A 796 13.44 20.50 3.29
CA SER A 796 11.99 20.41 3.43
C SER A 796 11.40 19.54 2.34
N LEU A 797 10.61 18.55 2.73
CA LEU A 797 9.94 17.61 1.83
C LEU A 797 8.43 17.85 1.79
N LEU A 798 7.90 17.74 0.57
CA LEU A 798 6.46 17.70 0.33
C LEU A 798 5.98 16.25 0.51
N ILE A 799 4.94 16.06 1.32
CA ILE A 799 4.20 14.80 1.40
C ILE A 799 3.09 14.87 0.35
N PRO A 800 2.97 13.86 -0.54
CA PRO A 800 1.84 13.77 -1.46
C PRO A 800 0.49 13.85 -0.74
N ALA A 801 -0.52 14.40 -1.40
CA ALA A 801 -1.86 14.52 -0.83
C ALA A 801 -2.83 13.60 -1.58
N ASP A 802 -3.20 12.50 -0.96
CA ASP A 802 -4.31 11.68 -1.43
C ASP A 802 -5.64 12.21 -0.85
N THR A 803 -6.73 12.01 -1.58
CA THR A 803 -8.06 12.30 -1.03
C THR A 803 -8.41 11.26 0.01
N LEU A 804 -8.83 11.70 1.19
CA LEU A 804 -9.46 10.85 2.20
C LEU A 804 -10.46 11.69 3.01
N THR A 805 -11.74 11.54 2.72
CA THR A 805 -12.82 12.25 3.40
C THR A 805 -13.97 11.33 3.74
N PHE A 806 -14.64 11.65 4.85
CA PHE A 806 -15.80 10.91 5.35
C PHE A 806 -16.97 11.87 5.57
N THR A 807 -18.14 11.47 5.13
CA THR A 807 -19.40 12.20 5.34
C THR A 807 -20.27 11.37 6.28
N VAL A 808 -20.53 11.90 7.47
CA VAL A 808 -21.54 11.36 8.37
C VAL A 808 -22.91 11.88 7.89
N PRO A 809 -23.91 11.01 7.70
CA PRO A 809 -25.24 11.43 7.25
C PRO A 809 -25.96 12.36 8.23
#